data_AF-A0A0S8KQI4-F1
#
_entry.id   AF-A0A0S8KQI4-F1
#
_cell.length_a   1.000
_cell.length_b   1.000
_cell.length_c   1.000
_cell.angle_alpha   90.00
_cell.angle_beta   90.00
_cell.angle_gamma   90.00
#
_symmetry.space_group_name_H-M   'P 1'
#
loop_
_entity.id
_entity.type
_entity.pdbx_description
1 polymer ?
#
loop_
_entity_poly.entity_id
_entity_poly.type
_entity_poly.pdbx_seq_one_letter_code
_entity_poly.pdbx_strand_id
1 'polypeptide(L)'
;MKRMTRIFSTITIVWITLSINAEADDFKIVKDRVVAELMKSVINDGQVETILSKLNEDGSFGDINYEDLSRTAGFPQRNHTYRLVYLAKAYRNKTSKFYKSKKLKEIITVGYQYWVANDFFGDNWHNNQISTPTNLVNLMLLIGDELPEDLVEKGQSIIGRAHMNASGARPSGDRIVIAGILAKNLLFKGDKEHFDKIIELIEGEVKFSTGSRGMQHDYSFHHRRDRVNNTTSYGYTKYANAFGEWSYYVAKTDYAFSVERINHLIDYYLEGIFKQQVYAIYPDISVKNRSITHKATFEPRGTLEIERLVHSTDYRREELEEVIKLRNGESKPSQSFAKFFWQTEHFVFQRPDFYTTVRMFSTRNRNMEEPYNGPGKPTHHRADGTNYLMLKGDEYHNIWPVYDWQKISGTTIIQKPKLYPPTEIQKDGLTDFVGAVTDGLFGAVAFDFISPHDFVKAKKTWFFFDEEYVCLGTDINSNRNLPVATTINQVLMRSDVTISQNCKIEVLPEGNRELEKVKWVHQDKIGYIFPEPATVTVSNQIQRGRWSEITDQKNISDEIVSEEVFMLWFNHGSYPQSASYCYIVVPNVTVSELNKTSNSNRNIEILANTSEIHAVRHTKLGICQIAFFKAGEVEISHDTKVSVDSQGMVMIKMKGNRIEELSVSDPLRKLGKIRVTVSGVYNSKGSGFFTTPDKSKNNTLASVDLPRGVYAGKSVTVEL
;
A
#
# COMPACT_ATOMS: atom_id res chain seq x y z
N MET A 1 -68.22 64.96 -29.60
CA MET A 1 -67.94 66.13 -30.45
C MET A 1 -66.44 66.42 -30.37
N LYS A 2 -65.77 66.58 -31.53
CA LYS A 2 -64.47 67.24 -31.81
C LYS A 2 -63.87 68.05 -30.63
N ARG A 3 -62.57 68.10 -30.33
CA ARG A 3 -61.37 68.23 -31.20
C ARG A 3 -60.09 68.30 -30.32
N MET A 4 -58.98 67.81 -30.86
CA MET A 4 -57.59 68.35 -30.84
C MET A 4 -56.78 68.62 -29.54
N THR A 5 -55.73 67.80 -29.41
CA THR A 5 -54.28 68.12 -29.32
C THR A 5 -53.72 68.99 -28.19
N ARG A 6 -52.81 68.41 -27.37
CA ARG A 6 -51.46 68.96 -27.15
C ARG A 6 -50.49 67.92 -26.56
N ILE A 7 -49.28 68.00 -27.09
CA ILE A 7 -48.08 67.18 -26.88
C ILE A 7 -47.47 67.46 -25.50
N PHE A 8 -47.03 66.43 -24.78
CA PHE A 8 -45.91 66.52 -23.85
C PHE A 8 -45.07 65.24 -23.92
N SER A 9 -43.82 65.43 -24.35
CA SER A 9 -42.78 64.41 -24.37
C SER A 9 -42.23 64.23 -22.96
N THR A 10 -42.29 63.01 -22.42
CA THR A 10 -41.60 62.66 -21.17
C THR A 10 -40.52 61.64 -21.50
N ILE A 11 -39.26 62.08 -21.37
CA ILE A 11 -38.04 61.30 -21.54
C ILE A 11 -37.96 60.29 -20.38
N THR A 12 -37.97 58.99 -20.69
CA THR A 12 -37.65 57.93 -19.74
C THR A 12 -36.17 57.58 -19.88
N ILE A 13 -35.35 58.00 -18.90
CA ILE A 13 -33.95 57.60 -18.79
C ILE A 13 -33.93 56.20 -18.16
N VAL A 14 -33.57 55.18 -18.94
CA VAL A 14 -33.26 53.83 -18.45
C VAL A 14 -31.81 53.85 -17.95
N TRP A 15 -31.63 53.76 -16.63
CA TRP A 15 -30.32 53.47 -16.04
C TRP A 15 -30.02 51.98 -16.22
N ILE A 16 -29.11 51.66 -17.14
CA ILE A 16 -28.48 50.34 -17.22
C ILE A 16 -27.37 50.33 -16.17
N THR A 17 -27.61 49.70 -15.01
CA THR A 17 -26.54 49.31 -14.09
C THR A 17 -25.79 48.14 -14.70
N LEU A 18 -24.70 48.45 -15.41
CA LEU A 18 -23.64 47.49 -15.69
C LEU A 18 -22.95 47.15 -14.37
N SER A 19 -23.37 46.06 -13.74
CA SER A 19 -22.57 45.41 -12.70
C SER A 19 -21.34 44.81 -13.37
N ILE A 20 -20.25 45.57 -13.40
CA ILE A 20 -18.92 45.05 -13.68
C ILE A 20 -18.54 44.20 -12.47
N ASN A 21 -18.87 42.90 -12.51
CA ASN A 21 -18.17 41.94 -11.67
C ASN A 21 -16.73 41.90 -12.17
N ALA A 22 -15.80 42.45 -11.40
CA ALA A 22 -14.39 42.19 -11.63
C ALA A 22 -14.19 40.67 -11.50
N GLU A 23 -13.96 40.01 -12.62
CA GLU A 23 -13.60 38.60 -12.67
C GLU A 23 -12.36 38.42 -11.79
N ALA A 24 -12.44 37.54 -10.78
CA ALA A 24 -11.34 37.34 -9.87
C ALA A 24 -10.17 36.70 -10.65
N ASP A 25 -8.95 37.23 -10.50
CA ASP A 25 -7.79 36.64 -11.15
C ASP A 25 -7.48 35.27 -10.53
N ASP A 26 -7.89 34.21 -11.21
CA ASP A 26 -7.73 32.83 -10.77
C ASP A 26 -6.28 32.47 -10.46
N PHE A 27 -5.31 33.06 -11.17
CA PHE A 27 -3.89 32.91 -10.89
C PHE A 27 -3.55 33.40 -9.46
N LYS A 28 -4.11 34.54 -9.07
CA LYS A 28 -3.98 35.10 -7.72
C LYS A 28 -4.71 34.25 -6.68
N ILE A 29 -5.92 33.75 -6.99
CA ILE A 29 -6.65 32.84 -6.09
C ILE A 29 -5.81 31.60 -5.78
N VAL A 30 -5.19 30.99 -6.79
CA VAL A 30 -4.34 29.81 -6.62
C VAL A 30 -3.11 30.16 -5.77
N LYS A 31 -2.43 31.29 -6.05
CA LYS A 31 -1.29 31.77 -5.24
C LYS A 31 -1.68 31.96 -3.77
N ASP A 32 -2.81 32.62 -3.51
CA ASP A 32 -3.29 32.90 -2.17
C ASP A 32 -3.63 31.61 -1.41
N ARG A 33 -4.21 30.59 -2.07
CA ARG A 33 -4.44 29.26 -1.48
C ARG A 33 -3.16 28.52 -1.14
N VAL A 34 -2.16 28.55 -2.03
CA VAL A 34 -0.83 27.96 -1.76
C VAL A 34 -0.19 28.61 -0.52
N VAL A 35 -0.19 29.95 -0.46
CA VAL A 35 0.37 30.69 0.69
C VAL A 35 -0.43 30.42 1.96
N ALA A 36 -1.76 30.38 1.90
CA ALA A 36 -2.62 30.06 3.03
C ALA A 36 -2.33 28.67 3.60
N GLU A 37 -2.16 27.66 2.72
CA GLU A 37 -1.81 26.30 3.14
C GLU A 37 -0.43 26.23 3.80
N LEU A 38 0.57 26.96 3.25
CA LEU A 38 1.87 27.11 3.90
C LEU A 38 1.76 27.73 5.30
N MET A 39 0.82 28.64 5.51
CA MET A 39 0.60 29.34 6.78
C MET A 39 -0.32 28.61 7.78
N LYS A 40 -0.93 27.49 7.40
CA LYS A 40 -1.92 26.75 8.23
C LYS A 40 -1.34 26.20 9.54
N SER A 41 -0.05 25.86 9.57
CA SER A 41 0.61 25.31 10.75
C SER A 41 0.73 26.34 11.88
N VAL A 42 0.30 25.98 13.09
CA VAL A 42 0.48 26.80 14.30
C VAL A 42 1.97 27.06 14.54
N ILE A 43 2.32 28.32 14.78
CA ILE A 43 3.70 28.73 15.08
C ILE A 43 3.92 28.69 16.60
N ASN A 44 5.01 28.04 17.00
CA ASN A 44 5.47 27.99 18.37
C ASN A 44 6.71 28.89 18.51
N ASP A 45 6.56 29.99 19.24
CA ASP A 45 7.65 30.96 19.44
C ASP A 45 8.85 30.37 20.19
N GLY A 46 8.66 29.38 21.06
CA GLY A 46 9.78 28.68 21.72
C GLY A 46 10.59 27.80 20.75
N GLN A 47 9.92 27.24 19.73
CA GLN A 47 10.64 26.56 18.64
C GLN A 47 11.43 27.55 17.78
N VAL A 48 10.89 28.75 17.53
CA VAL A 48 11.65 29.83 16.88
C VAL A 48 12.90 30.15 17.69
N GLU A 49 12.79 30.37 18.99
CA GLU A 49 13.94 30.64 19.87
C GLU A 49 14.98 29.51 19.87
N THR A 50 14.52 28.26 19.88
CA THR A 50 15.39 27.07 19.80
C THR A 50 16.16 27.00 18.48
N ILE A 51 15.54 27.43 17.38
CA ILE A 51 16.22 27.54 16.08
C ILE A 51 17.26 28.65 16.14
N LEU A 52 16.89 29.82 16.68
CA LEU A 52 17.77 30.98 16.78
C LEU A 52 18.98 30.72 17.69
N SER A 53 18.83 29.94 18.75
CA SER A 53 19.93 29.61 19.67
C SER A 53 21.01 28.71 19.04
N LYS A 54 20.75 28.16 17.86
CA LYS A 54 21.66 27.28 17.10
C LYS A 54 22.33 27.99 15.93
N LEU A 55 21.91 29.23 15.64
CA LEU A 55 22.39 30.01 14.50
C LEU A 55 23.76 30.61 14.82
N ASN A 56 24.71 30.44 13.91
CA ASN A 56 26.02 31.09 13.96
C ASN A 56 25.98 32.44 13.23
N GLU A 57 26.97 33.30 13.48
CA GLU A 57 27.04 34.64 12.87
C GLU A 57 27.08 34.61 11.33
N ASP A 58 27.63 33.55 10.74
CA ASP A 58 27.72 33.36 9.29
C ASP A 58 26.42 32.88 8.63
N GLY A 59 25.36 32.62 9.41
CA GLY A 59 24.08 32.10 8.92
C GLY A 59 23.98 30.57 8.93
N SER A 60 25.04 29.86 9.29
CA SER A 60 25.01 28.40 9.47
C SER A 60 24.31 28.01 10.79
N PHE A 61 24.06 26.72 10.97
CA PHE A 61 23.52 26.19 12.23
C PHE A 61 24.47 25.16 12.82
N GLY A 62 24.89 25.35 14.07
CA GLY A 62 25.94 24.54 14.70
C GLY A 62 25.62 23.06 14.92
N ASP A 63 24.35 22.66 14.86
CA ASP A 63 23.91 21.26 15.01
C ASP A 63 23.70 20.52 13.68
N ILE A 64 24.10 21.12 12.55
CA ILE A 64 24.02 20.50 11.23
C ILE A 64 25.43 20.14 10.75
N ASN A 65 25.65 18.86 10.45
CA ASN A 65 26.85 18.43 9.73
C ASN A 65 26.69 18.80 8.24
N TYR A 66 27.37 19.86 7.80
CA TYR A 66 27.31 20.32 6.41
C TYR A 66 28.23 19.54 5.46
N GLU A 67 29.21 18.80 5.97
CA GLU A 67 30.22 18.10 5.17
C GLU A 67 29.75 16.76 4.61
N ASP A 68 28.94 16.00 5.36
CA ASP A 68 28.49 14.67 4.93
C ASP A 68 27.29 14.76 3.98
N LEU A 69 27.59 14.71 2.68
CA LEU A 69 26.63 14.75 1.58
C LEU A 69 26.18 13.36 1.11
N SER A 70 26.61 12.31 1.80
CA SER A 70 26.39 10.92 1.38
C SER A 70 24.92 10.50 1.46
N ARG A 71 24.55 9.51 0.64
CA ARG A 71 23.18 8.96 0.62
C ARG A 71 22.75 8.38 1.97
N THR A 72 23.69 7.80 2.72
CA THR A 72 23.43 7.12 4.00
C THR A 72 23.37 8.07 5.19
N ALA A 73 23.93 9.28 5.08
CA ALA A 73 23.77 10.34 6.08
C ALA A 73 22.36 10.97 6.08
N GLY A 74 21.59 10.73 5.02
CA GLY A 74 20.23 11.23 4.93
C GLY A 74 20.13 12.74 4.76
N PHE A 75 21.17 13.42 4.27
CA PHE A 75 21.18 14.86 3.91
C PHE A 75 20.68 15.81 5.02
N PRO A 76 21.40 15.89 6.16
CA PRO A 76 21.04 16.77 7.28
C PRO A 76 20.95 18.26 6.92
N GLN A 77 21.63 18.69 5.85
CA GLN A 77 21.67 20.07 5.34
C GLN A 77 20.25 20.61 5.05
N ARG A 78 19.29 19.76 4.65
CA ARG A 78 17.89 20.20 4.45
C ARG A 78 17.26 20.87 5.68
N ASN A 79 17.75 20.55 6.89
CA ASN A 79 17.26 21.16 8.12
C ASN A 79 17.51 22.67 8.15
N HIS A 80 18.57 23.16 7.47
CA HIS A 80 18.83 24.58 7.30
C HIS A 80 17.65 25.24 6.58
N THR A 81 17.28 24.76 5.39
CA THR A 81 16.21 25.36 4.59
C THR A 81 14.82 25.16 5.22
N TYR A 82 14.59 24.03 5.92
CA TYR A 82 13.36 23.85 6.72
C TYR A 82 13.23 24.89 7.84
N ARG A 83 14.33 25.20 8.53
CA ARG A 83 14.34 26.24 9.56
C ARG A 83 14.04 27.60 8.99
N LEU A 84 14.66 27.99 7.86
CA LEU A 84 14.36 29.26 7.21
C LEU A 84 12.89 29.41 6.85
N VAL A 85 12.26 28.36 6.31
CA VAL A 85 10.81 28.36 6.04
C VAL A 85 10.01 28.53 7.33
N TYR A 86 10.35 27.82 8.42
CA TYR A 86 9.66 27.98 9.71
C TYR A 86 9.79 29.39 10.27
N LEU A 87 10.99 29.99 10.21
CA LEU A 87 11.23 31.38 10.61
C LEU A 87 10.43 32.36 9.75
N ALA A 88 10.34 32.15 8.44
CA ALA A 88 9.55 32.98 7.54
C ALA A 88 8.03 32.91 7.84
N LYS A 89 7.53 31.73 8.22
CA LYS A 89 6.14 31.60 8.71
C LYS A 89 5.93 32.39 10.00
N ALA A 90 6.86 32.30 10.96
CA ALA A 90 6.78 33.08 12.21
C ALA A 90 6.80 34.59 11.94
N TYR A 91 7.68 35.04 11.04
CA TYR A 91 7.76 36.44 10.60
C TYR A 91 6.43 36.96 10.03
N ARG A 92 5.65 36.12 9.35
CA ARG A 92 4.34 36.48 8.78
C ARG A 92 3.13 36.24 9.66
N ASN A 93 3.29 35.48 10.74
CA ASN A 93 2.16 35.12 11.59
C ASN A 93 1.89 36.22 12.62
N LYS A 94 0.70 36.85 12.54
CA LYS A 94 0.28 37.94 13.44
C LYS A 94 0.25 37.55 14.93
N THR A 95 0.14 36.27 15.25
CA THR A 95 0.13 35.80 16.65
C THR A 95 1.52 35.48 17.20
N SER A 96 2.56 35.47 16.35
CA SER A 96 3.93 35.25 16.79
C SER A 96 4.53 36.56 17.33
N LYS A 97 5.33 36.47 18.40
CA LYS A 97 6.12 37.62 18.89
C LYS A 97 7.16 38.12 17.88
N PHE A 98 7.46 37.31 16.87
CA PHE A 98 8.38 37.67 15.80
C PHE A 98 7.70 38.26 14.56
N TYR A 99 6.38 38.50 14.62
CA TYR A 99 5.63 39.11 13.53
C TYR A 99 6.29 40.40 13.05
N LYS A 100 6.66 40.45 11.76
CA LYS A 100 7.31 41.58 11.09
C LYS A 100 8.59 42.08 11.79
N SER A 101 9.25 41.23 12.58
CA SER A 101 10.49 41.58 13.28
C SER A 101 11.65 41.84 12.30
N LYS A 102 12.23 43.05 12.35
CA LYS A 102 13.40 43.41 11.54
C LYS A 102 14.58 42.45 11.77
N LYS A 103 14.84 42.13 13.05
CA LYS A 103 15.90 41.19 13.46
C LYS A 103 15.68 39.80 12.87
N LEU A 104 14.44 39.29 12.91
CA LEU A 104 14.15 37.98 12.34
C LEU A 104 14.31 37.98 10.81
N LYS A 105 13.91 39.06 10.13
CA LYS A 105 14.12 39.19 8.69
C LYS A 105 15.60 39.18 8.30
N GLU A 106 16.43 39.91 9.04
CA GLU A 106 17.89 39.93 8.84
C GLU A 106 18.48 38.53 9.04
N ILE A 107 18.07 37.80 10.08
CA ILE A 107 18.47 36.41 10.31
C ILE A 107 18.09 35.49 9.15
N ILE A 108 16.85 35.59 8.66
CA ILE A 108 16.40 34.81 7.48
C ILE A 108 17.25 35.14 6.26
N THR A 109 17.58 36.43 6.08
CA THR A 109 18.41 36.91 4.96
C THR A 109 19.82 36.33 5.03
N VAL A 110 20.49 36.41 6.18
CA VAL A 110 21.86 35.89 6.38
C VAL A 110 21.90 34.36 6.24
N GLY A 111 20.92 33.65 6.82
CA GLY A 111 20.82 32.20 6.64
C GLY A 111 20.59 31.81 5.17
N TYR A 112 19.70 32.51 4.46
CA TYR A 112 19.48 32.27 3.03
C TYR A 112 20.74 32.58 2.20
N GLN A 113 21.46 33.66 2.53
CA GLN A 113 22.75 33.99 1.91
C GLN A 113 23.77 32.87 2.12
N TYR A 114 23.89 32.33 3.34
CA TYR A 114 24.75 31.18 3.62
C TYR A 114 24.40 29.98 2.73
N TRP A 115 23.11 29.66 2.61
CA TRP A 115 22.67 28.57 1.74
C TRP A 115 23.04 28.81 0.28
N VAL A 116 22.74 30.00 -0.26
CA VAL A 116 23.00 30.35 -1.67
C VAL A 116 24.50 30.37 -1.97
N ALA A 117 25.33 30.81 -1.03
CA ALA A 117 26.79 30.86 -1.20
C ALA A 117 27.44 29.47 -1.24
N ASN A 118 26.90 28.50 -0.49
CA ASN A 118 27.50 27.17 -0.36
C ASN A 118 26.86 26.11 -1.28
N ASP A 119 25.58 26.28 -1.64
CA ASP A 119 24.86 25.43 -2.60
C ASP A 119 25.02 23.92 -2.34
N PHE A 120 24.73 23.49 -1.12
CA PHE A 120 24.92 22.10 -0.69
C PHE A 120 24.21 21.10 -1.63
N PHE A 121 25.00 20.20 -2.20
CA PHE A 121 24.57 19.26 -3.24
C PHE A 121 24.78 17.81 -2.80
N GLY A 122 23.70 17.12 -2.43
CA GLY A 122 23.79 15.75 -1.90
C GLY A 122 23.95 14.67 -2.99
N ASP A 123 24.53 13.52 -2.64
CA ASP A 123 24.72 12.38 -3.55
C ASP A 123 23.40 11.77 -4.07
N ASN A 124 22.31 11.98 -3.34
CA ASN A 124 20.96 11.62 -3.77
C ASN A 124 20.33 12.80 -4.51
N TRP A 125 20.11 12.63 -5.82
CA TRP A 125 19.50 13.63 -6.70
C TRP A 125 18.19 14.23 -6.15
N HIS A 126 17.43 13.44 -5.37
CA HIS A 126 16.18 13.88 -4.75
C HIS A 126 16.39 15.10 -3.85
N ASN A 127 17.54 15.19 -3.17
CA ASN A 127 17.86 16.34 -2.35
C ASN A 127 17.95 17.61 -3.19
N ASN A 128 18.56 17.51 -4.36
CA ASN A 128 18.94 18.66 -5.19
C ASN A 128 17.82 19.11 -6.12
N GLN A 129 16.92 18.20 -6.51
CA GLN A 129 15.83 18.48 -7.46
C GLN A 129 14.44 18.50 -6.81
N ILE A 130 14.28 18.01 -5.58
CA ILE A 130 13.01 17.99 -4.85
C ILE A 130 13.13 18.69 -3.50
N SER A 131 13.93 18.16 -2.57
CA SER A 131 13.93 18.62 -1.17
C SER A 131 14.35 20.09 -1.05
N THR A 132 15.50 20.45 -1.62
CA THR A 132 16.02 21.83 -1.58
C THR A 132 15.12 22.79 -2.36
N PRO A 133 14.76 22.53 -3.64
CA PRO A 133 13.85 23.39 -4.37
C PRO A 133 12.49 23.61 -3.68
N THR A 134 11.90 22.58 -3.07
CA THR A 134 10.63 22.69 -2.32
C THR A 134 10.76 23.71 -1.18
N ASN A 135 11.83 23.61 -0.38
CA ASN A 135 11.99 24.50 0.76
C ASN A 135 12.27 25.93 0.31
N LEU A 136 13.11 26.11 -0.70
CA LEU A 136 13.46 27.44 -1.19
C LEU A 136 12.28 28.12 -1.87
N VAL A 137 11.47 27.42 -2.68
CA VAL A 137 10.27 28.03 -3.28
C VAL A 137 9.23 28.41 -2.23
N ASN A 138 9.07 27.60 -1.18
CA ASN A 138 8.21 27.95 -0.05
C ASN A 138 8.72 29.19 0.69
N LEU A 139 10.05 29.32 0.86
CA LEU A 139 10.65 30.52 1.43
C LEU A 139 10.36 31.75 0.55
N MET A 140 10.51 31.64 -0.77
CA MET A 140 10.21 32.72 -1.71
C MET A 140 8.75 33.17 -1.64
N LEU A 141 7.80 32.22 -1.64
CA LEU A 141 6.37 32.52 -1.51
C LEU A 141 6.00 33.17 -0.17
N LEU A 142 6.78 32.92 0.88
CA LEU A 142 6.56 33.50 2.19
C LEU A 142 7.15 34.90 2.31
N ILE A 143 8.43 35.12 1.98
CA ILE A 143 9.14 36.37 2.31
C ILE A 143 10.01 36.91 1.16
N GLY A 144 9.98 36.30 -0.02
CA GLY A 144 10.90 36.62 -1.12
C GLY A 144 10.80 38.08 -1.61
N ASP A 145 9.64 38.71 -1.48
CA ASP A 145 9.39 40.11 -1.81
C ASP A 145 10.02 41.11 -0.82
N GLU A 146 10.49 40.65 0.34
CA GLU A 146 11.14 41.47 1.37
C GLU A 146 12.65 41.21 1.52
N LEU A 147 13.20 40.28 0.73
CA LEU A 147 14.62 39.93 0.67
C LEU A 147 15.35 40.77 -0.40
N PRO A 148 16.69 40.89 -0.34
CA PRO A 148 17.47 41.55 -1.40
C PRO A 148 17.24 40.90 -2.77
N GLU A 149 16.93 41.71 -3.79
CA GLU A 149 16.58 41.21 -5.14
C GLU A 149 17.69 40.36 -5.76
N ASP A 150 18.97 40.77 -5.58
CA ASP A 150 20.13 40.03 -6.10
C ASP A 150 20.28 38.65 -5.46
N LEU A 151 19.94 38.52 -4.17
CA LEU A 151 19.98 37.27 -3.44
C LEU A 151 18.85 36.33 -3.89
N VAL A 152 17.65 36.89 -4.09
CA VAL A 152 16.51 36.15 -4.66
C VAL A 152 16.85 35.62 -6.05
N GLU A 153 17.42 36.47 -6.92
CA GLU A 153 17.83 36.08 -8.27
C GLU A 153 18.86 34.94 -8.27
N LYS A 154 19.92 35.06 -7.45
CA LYS A 154 20.95 33.99 -7.33
C LYS A 154 20.34 32.65 -6.93
N GLY A 155 19.41 32.65 -5.98
CA GLY A 155 18.76 31.45 -5.51
C GLY A 155 17.76 30.82 -6.50
N GLN A 156 17.29 31.56 -7.51
CA GLN A 156 16.43 31.00 -8.56
C GLN A 156 17.10 29.87 -9.33
N SER A 157 18.43 29.89 -9.50
CA SER A 157 19.17 28.80 -10.16
C SER A 157 19.08 27.48 -9.38
N ILE A 158 19.04 27.54 -8.05
CA ILE A 158 18.91 26.37 -7.16
C ILE A 158 17.47 25.85 -7.20
N ILE A 159 16.48 26.74 -7.11
CA ILE A 159 15.05 26.38 -7.23
C ILE A 159 14.76 25.78 -8.61
N GLY A 160 15.35 26.36 -9.65
CA GLY A 160 15.21 25.96 -11.06
C GLY A 160 15.74 24.57 -11.39
N ARG A 161 16.42 23.88 -10.45
CA ARG A 161 16.73 22.44 -10.57
C ARG A 161 15.49 21.56 -10.63
N ALA A 162 14.36 22.04 -10.10
CA ALA A 162 13.05 21.43 -10.29
C ALA A 162 12.46 21.91 -11.63
N HIS A 163 12.85 21.24 -12.72
CA HIS A 163 12.32 21.50 -14.05
C HIS A 163 11.93 20.19 -14.76
N MET A 164 11.08 20.28 -15.79
CA MET A 164 10.49 19.08 -16.43
C MET A 164 11.48 18.22 -17.22
N ASN A 165 12.67 18.75 -17.52
CA ASN A 165 13.77 18.01 -18.15
C ASN A 165 14.77 17.45 -17.12
N ALA A 166 14.53 17.65 -15.82
CA ALA A 166 15.41 17.15 -14.77
C ALA A 166 15.40 15.61 -14.78
N SER A 167 16.54 15.01 -14.44
CA SER A 167 16.69 13.55 -14.40
C SER A 167 15.72 12.86 -13.44
N GLY A 168 15.22 13.59 -12.44
CA GLY A 168 14.19 13.18 -11.49
C GLY A 168 12.75 13.25 -11.98
N ALA A 169 12.45 14.02 -13.04
CA ALA A 169 11.10 14.26 -13.57
C ALA A 169 10.55 13.08 -14.40
N ARG A 170 10.79 11.86 -13.92
CA ARG A 170 10.44 10.59 -14.57
C ARG A 170 8.97 10.25 -14.31
N PRO A 171 8.25 9.65 -15.28
CA PRO A 171 6.87 9.20 -15.08
C PRO A 171 6.74 8.41 -13.77
N SER A 172 5.94 8.92 -12.82
CA SER A 172 5.58 8.41 -11.48
C SER A 172 5.34 9.59 -10.53
N GLY A 173 5.31 9.34 -9.21
CA GLY A 173 5.17 10.37 -8.17
C GLY A 173 6.26 11.45 -8.15
N ASP A 174 7.47 11.20 -8.65
CA ASP A 174 8.53 12.21 -8.60
C ASP A 174 8.31 13.35 -9.62
N ARG A 175 7.76 13.03 -10.80
CA ARG A 175 7.46 14.03 -11.84
C ARG A 175 6.42 15.05 -11.40
N ILE A 176 5.34 14.59 -10.76
CA ILE A 176 4.28 15.48 -10.28
C ILE A 176 4.78 16.38 -9.14
N VAL A 177 5.64 15.87 -8.26
CA VAL A 177 6.27 16.70 -7.22
C VAL A 177 7.14 17.79 -7.84
N ILE A 178 7.96 17.47 -8.83
CA ILE A 178 8.79 18.45 -9.55
C ILE A 178 7.93 19.49 -10.29
N ALA A 179 6.87 19.05 -10.97
CA ALA A 179 5.93 19.94 -11.64
C ALA A 179 5.26 20.90 -10.65
N GLY A 180 4.90 20.40 -9.46
CA GLY A 180 4.35 21.24 -8.39
C GLY A 180 5.34 22.26 -7.82
N ILE A 181 6.62 21.92 -7.70
CA ILE A 181 7.65 22.89 -7.29
C ILE A 181 7.80 23.97 -8.36
N LEU A 182 7.85 23.59 -9.64
CA LEU A 182 7.92 24.53 -10.75
C LEU A 182 6.71 25.46 -10.77
N ALA A 183 5.49 24.93 -10.64
CA ALA A 183 4.26 25.71 -10.60
C ALA A 183 4.25 26.71 -9.43
N LYS A 184 4.70 26.30 -8.23
CA LYS A 184 4.89 27.21 -7.07
C LYS A 184 5.88 28.34 -7.37
N ASN A 185 6.95 28.05 -8.12
CA ASN A 185 7.93 29.08 -8.49
C ASN A 185 7.37 30.07 -9.53
N LEU A 186 6.55 29.58 -10.47
CA LEU A 186 5.88 30.43 -11.45
C LEU A 186 4.85 31.37 -10.78
N LEU A 187 4.13 30.89 -9.75
CA LEU A 187 3.28 31.74 -8.90
C LEU A 187 4.08 32.82 -8.17
N PHE A 188 5.28 32.50 -7.67
CA PHE A 188 6.16 33.49 -7.06
C PHE A 188 6.57 34.56 -8.08
N LYS A 189 7.04 34.15 -9.26
CA LYS A 189 7.50 35.04 -10.34
C LYS A 189 6.40 35.84 -11.05
N GLY A 190 5.13 35.46 -10.88
CA GLY A 190 4.02 36.07 -11.63
C GLY A 190 3.96 35.65 -13.11
N ASP A 191 4.50 34.47 -13.44
CA ASP A 191 4.60 33.98 -14.81
C ASP A 191 3.36 33.14 -15.17
N LYS A 192 2.29 33.83 -15.60
CA LYS A 192 0.98 33.22 -15.89
C LYS A 192 1.03 32.25 -17.08
N GLU A 193 1.68 32.63 -18.17
CA GLU A 193 1.70 31.80 -19.39
C GLU A 193 2.34 30.43 -19.16
N HIS A 194 3.47 30.37 -18.45
CA HIS A 194 4.09 29.08 -18.12
C HIS A 194 3.33 28.34 -17.02
N PHE A 195 2.62 29.07 -16.15
CA PHE A 195 1.77 28.47 -15.13
C PHE A 195 0.60 27.70 -15.76
N ASP A 196 -0.06 28.28 -16.77
CA ASP A 196 -1.16 27.62 -17.47
C ASP A 196 -0.70 26.26 -18.05
N LYS A 197 0.43 26.27 -18.76
CA LYS A 197 1.02 25.06 -19.36
C LYS A 197 1.42 24.00 -18.34
N ILE A 198 1.93 24.40 -17.16
CA ILE A 198 2.32 23.42 -16.15
C ILE A 198 1.11 22.80 -15.44
N ILE A 199 0.01 23.53 -15.27
CA ILE A 199 -1.22 22.96 -14.70
C ILE A 199 -1.84 21.92 -15.63
N GLU A 200 -1.93 22.20 -16.93
CA GLU A 200 -2.38 21.21 -17.93
C GLU A 200 -1.52 19.93 -17.89
N LEU A 201 -0.19 20.09 -17.76
CA LEU A 201 0.71 18.96 -17.60
C LEU A 201 0.44 18.18 -16.33
N ILE A 202 0.29 18.86 -15.19
CA ILE A 202 -0.02 18.25 -13.90
C ILE A 202 -1.31 17.43 -14.05
N GLU A 203 -2.41 18.02 -14.49
CA GLU A 203 -3.66 17.29 -14.69
C GLU A 203 -3.50 16.05 -15.60
N GLY A 204 -2.80 16.20 -16.73
CA GLY A 204 -2.56 15.12 -17.70
C GLY A 204 -1.69 13.96 -17.21
N GLU A 205 -1.07 14.06 -16.03
CA GLU A 205 -0.36 12.94 -15.41
C GLU A 205 -1.27 12.03 -14.58
N VAL A 206 -2.54 12.39 -14.32
CA VAL A 206 -3.52 11.50 -13.68
C VAL A 206 -4.03 10.45 -14.68
N LYS A 207 -3.28 9.37 -14.87
CA LYS A 207 -3.57 8.33 -15.86
C LYS A 207 -3.06 6.95 -15.47
N PHE A 208 -3.57 5.92 -16.16
CA PHE A 208 -3.01 4.58 -16.09
C PHE A 208 -1.72 4.48 -16.91
N SER A 209 -0.76 3.69 -16.41
CA SER A 209 0.55 3.46 -17.00
C SER A 209 0.93 1.97 -16.90
N THR A 210 -0.04 1.07 -17.10
CA THR A 210 0.14 -0.37 -16.87
C THR A 210 1.37 -0.96 -17.57
N GLY A 211 2.13 -1.76 -16.82
CA GLY A 211 3.39 -2.35 -17.28
C GLY A 211 4.59 -1.41 -17.19
N SER A 212 4.38 -0.17 -16.74
CA SER A 212 5.42 0.83 -16.54
C SER A 212 5.21 1.56 -15.20
N ARG A 213 5.97 2.64 -14.99
CA ARG A 213 5.89 3.43 -13.77
C ARG A 213 4.58 4.23 -13.72
N GLY A 214 3.93 4.26 -12.56
CA GLY A 214 2.68 4.98 -12.33
C GLY A 214 1.59 4.06 -11.81
N MET A 215 0.36 4.57 -11.87
CA MET A 215 -0.85 3.83 -11.49
C MET A 215 -1.18 2.75 -12.53
N GLN A 216 -1.59 1.59 -12.05
CA GLN A 216 -1.92 0.44 -12.89
C GLN A 216 -3.46 0.25 -12.95
N HIS A 217 -3.97 -0.50 -13.94
CA HIS A 217 -5.42 -0.73 -14.12
C HIS A 217 -6.12 -1.52 -13.01
N ASP A 218 -5.37 -2.11 -12.07
CA ASP A 218 -5.91 -2.72 -10.84
C ASP A 218 -5.88 -1.74 -9.65
N TYR A 219 -5.49 -0.49 -9.89
CA TYR A 219 -5.24 0.56 -8.91
C TYR A 219 -4.07 0.29 -7.95
N SER A 220 -3.16 -0.62 -8.29
CA SER A 220 -1.83 -0.66 -7.69
C SER A 220 -0.90 0.41 -8.29
N PHE A 221 0.29 0.58 -7.73
CA PHE A 221 1.26 1.55 -8.21
C PHE A 221 2.68 0.99 -8.27
N HIS A 222 3.36 1.23 -9.39
CA HIS A 222 4.76 0.90 -9.57
C HIS A 222 5.60 2.18 -9.64
N HIS A 223 6.56 2.34 -8.74
CA HIS A 223 7.47 3.48 -8.78
C HIS A 223 8.67 3.23 -9.71
N ARG A 224 9.05 1.96 -9.90
CA ARG A 224 10.26 1.54 -10.62
C ARG A 224 9.93 0.49 -11.67
N ARG A 225 10.95 0.15 -12.49
CA ARG A 225 10.84 -0.88 -13.54
C ARG A 225 10.81 -2.30 -12.98
N ASP A 226 11.13 -2.45 -11.69
CA ASP A 226 11.04 -3.72 -10.97
C ASP A 226 9.59 -4.19 -10.73
N ARG A 227 8.61 -3.27 -10.87
CA ARG A 227 7.18 -3.52 -10.66
C ARG A 227 6.86 -4.06 -9.27
N VAL A 228 7.67 -3.69 -8.27
CA VAL A 228 7.38 -3.95 -6.86
C VAL A 228 6.23 -3.03 -6.42
N ASN A 229 5.35 -3.53 -5.54
CA ASN A 229 4.23 -2.75 -5.02
C ASN A 229 4.73 -1.48 -4.31
N ASN A 230 4.32 -0.31 -4.78
CA ASN A 230 4.61 0.98 -4.15
C ASN A 230 3.34 1.79 -3.85
N THR A 231 2.17 1.15 -3.79
CA THR A 231 0.87 1.83 -3.67
C THR A 231 0.78 2.73 -2.45
N THR A 232 1.10 2.23 -1.25
CA THR A 232 1.03 3.04 -0.01
C THR A 232 2.28 3.86 0.27
N SER A 233 3.34 3.69 -0.53
CA SER A 233 4.56 4.50 -0.46
C SER A 233 4.48 5.60 -1.52
N TYR A 234 5.21 5.47 -2.62
CA TYR A 234 5.28 6.50 -3.67
C TYR A 234 3.92 6.79 -4.33
N GLY A 235 3.03 5.81 -4.41
CA GLY A 235 1.69 5.97 -4.96
C GLY A 235 0.82 6.91 -4.11
N TYR A 236 0.77 6.67 -2.80
CA TYR A 236 -0.01 7.48 -1.88
C TYR A 236 0.72 8.76 -1.47
N THR A 237 1.90 8.64 -0.85
CA THR A 237 2.56 9.76 -0.16
C THR A 237 3.20 10.79 -1.10
N LYS A 238 3.39 10.43 -2.37
CA LYS A 238 3.89 11.36 -3.40
C LYS A 238 2.87 11.59 -4.50
N TYR A 239 2.51 10.55 -5.25
CA TYR A 239 1.69 10.70 -6.45
C TYR A 239 0.29 11.23 -6.12
N ALA A 240 -0.52 10.48 -5.38
CA ALA A 240 -1.89 10.85 -5.08
C ALA A 240 -1.98 12.14 -4.26
N ASN A 241 -1.15 12.27 -3.21
CA ASN A 241 -1.16 13.47 -2.36
C ASN A 241 -0.74 14.74 -3.10
N ALA A 242 0.17 14.67 -4.08
CA ALA A 242 0.49 15.82 -4.91
C ALA A 242 -0.67 16.21 -5.82
N PHE A 243 -1.41 15.26 -6.39
CA PHE A 243 -2.62 15.58 -7.15
C PHE A 243 -3.75 16.11 -6.28
N GLY A 244 -3.97 15.53 -5.10
CA GLY A 244 -4.98 16.05 -4.16
C GLY A 244 -4.62 17.45 -3.64
N GLU A 245 -3.34 17.76 -3.50
CA GLU A 245 -2.86 19.12 -3.23
C GLU A 245 -3.23 20.07 -4.37
N TRP A 246 -2.86 19.74 -5.61
CA TRP A 246 -3.10 20.61 -6.76
C TRP A 246 -4.59 20.74 -7.08
N SER A 247 -5.36 19.65 -7.03
CA SER A 247 -6.81 19.68 -7.27
C SER A 247 -7.51 20.65 -6.32
N TYR A 248 -7.07 20.71 -5.06
CA TYR A 248 -7.57 21.68 -4.08
C TYR A 248 -7.15 23.11 -4.43
N TYR A 249 -5.88 23.34 -4.79
CA TYR A 249 -5.40 24.67 -5.14
C TYR A 249 -6.15 25.28 -6.33
N VAL A 250 -6.47 24.47 -7.33
CA VAL A 250 -7.16 24.90 -8.55
C VAL A 250 -8.68 24.70 -8.53
N ALA A 251 -9.27 24.24 -7.41
CA ALA A 251 -10.70 23.98 -7.35
C ALA A 251 -11.52 25.27 -7.58
N LYS A 252 -12.59 25.18 -8.37
CA LYS A 252 -13.51 26.32 -8.62
C LYS A 252 -12.81 27.54 -9.25
N THR A 253 -11.80 27.28 -10.09
CA THR A 253 -11.15 28.25 -10.98
C THR A 253 -11.11 27.66 -12.40
N ASP A 254 -10.72 28.43 -13.40
CA ASP A 254 -10.53 27.96 -14.78
C ASP A 254 -9.42 26.91 -14.91
N TYR A 255 -8.58 26.77 -13.88
CA TYR A 255 -7.54 25.74 -13.76
C TYR A 255 -8.05 24.41 -13.18
N ALA A 256 -9.34 24.32 -12.81
CA ALA A 256 -9.90 23.14 -12.18
C ALA A 256 -9.69 21.89 -13.02
N PHE A 257 -9.25 20.80 -12.39
CA PHE A 257 -9.12 19.51 -13.07
C PHE A 257 -10.48 19.06 -13.61
N SER A 258 -10.45 18.46 -14.79
CA SER A 258 -11.62 17.84 -15.40
C SER A 258 -12.24 16.75 -14.51
N VAL A 259 -13.55 16.56 -14.67
CA VAL A 259 -14.33 15.54 -13.94
C VAL A 259 -13.74 14.15 -14.13
N GLU A 260 -13.27 13.81 -15.33
CA GLU A 260 -12.64 12.52 -15.61
C GLU A 260 -11.39 12.30 -14.73
N ARG A 261 -10.51 13.31 -14.65
CA ARG A 261 -9.24 13.21 -13.94
C ARG A 261 -9.44 13.15 -12.43
N ILE A 262 -10.37 13.95 -11.90
CA ILE A 262 -10.66 13.92 -10.46
C ILE A 262 -11.35 12.61 -10.04
N ASN A 263 -12.26 12.07 -10.85
CA ASN A 263 -12.87 10.77 -10.59
C ASN A 263 -11.82 9.67 -10.57
N HIS A 264 -10.89 9.71 -11.53
CA HIS A 264 -9.79 8.75 -11.60
C HIS A 264 -8.88 8.80 -10.36
N LEU A 265 -8.56 10.00 -9.85
CA LEU A 265 -7.80 10.16 -8.61
C LEU A 265 -8.56 9.59 -7.41
N ILE A 266 -9.87 9.84 -7.31
CA ILE A 266 -10.71 9.32 -6.22
C ILE A 266 -10.79 7.80 -6.27
N ASP A 267 -10.98 7.22 -7.46
CA ASP A 267 -10.97 5.78 -7.63
C ASP A 267 -9.62 5.19 -7.23
N TYR A 268 -8.49 5.86 -7.50
CA TYR A 268 -7.19 5.39 -7.02
C TYR A 268 -7.07 5.39 -5.49
N TYR A 269 -7.62 6.40 -4.81
CA TYR A 269 -7.66 6.43 -3.35
C TYR A 269 -8.52 5.28 -2.79
N LEU A 270 -9.75 5.14 -3.25
CA LEU A 270 -10.73 4.18 -2.73
C LEU A 270 -10.39 2.74 -3.14
N GLU A 271 -10.06 2.51 -4.40
CA GLU A 271 -9.80 1.17 -4.95
C GLU A 271 -8.35 0.71 -4.77
N GLY A 272 -7.39 1.62 -4.73
CA GLY A 272 -5.97 1.29 -4.63
C GLY A 272 -5.42 1.42 -3.21
N ILE A 273 -5.36 2.66 -2.74
CA ILE A 273 -4.62 3.04 -1.54
C ILE A 273 -5.33 2.55 -0.27
N PHE A 274 -6.62 2.85 -0.11
CA PHE A 274 -7.36 2.56 1.12
C PHE A 274 -7.62 1.07 1.29
N LYS A 275 -7.81 0.33 0.18
CA LYS A 275 -7.85 -1.14 0.19
C LYS A 275 -6.49 -1.79 0.47
N GLN A 276 -5.39 -1.04 0.48
CA GLN A 276 -4.07 -1.49 0.94
C GLN A 276 -3.66 -0.81 2.24
N GLN A 277 -4.63 -0.46 3.08
CA GLN A 277 -4.46 0.05 4.43
C GLN A 277 -5.37 -0.75 5.35
N VAL A 278 -4.92 -1.00 6.58
CA VAL A 278 -5.70 -1.73 7.58
C VAL A 278 -6.94 -0.89 7.90
N TYR A 279 -8.10 -1.32 7.40
CA TYR A 279 -9.40 -0.63 7.49
C TYR A 279 -9.43 0.79 6.91
N ALA A 280 -8.54 1.12 5.98
CA ALA A 280 -8.29 2.51 5.53
C ALA A 280 -7.78 3.47 6.62
N ILE A 281 -7.48 2.96 7.83
CA ILE A 281 -7.04 3.73 9.00
C ILE A 281 -5.52 3.68 9.14
N TYR A 282 -4.94 2.48 9.21
CA TYR A 282 -3.52 2.30 9.55
C TYR A 282 -2.68 1.85 8.34
N PRO A 283 -1.37 2.17 8.32
CA PRO A 283 -0.48 1.72 7.25
C PRO A 283 -0.37 0.18 7.21
N ASP A 284 -0.63 -0.42 6.04
CA ASP A 284 -0.35 -1.84 5.80
C ASP A 284 1.16 -2.08 5.70
N ILE A 285 1.68 -2.93 6.58
CA ILE A 285 3.10 -3.32 6.63
C ILE A 285 3.51 -4.21 5.45
N SER A 286 2.58 -4.95 4.84
CA SER A 286 2.86 -5.90 3.76
C SER A 286 3.44 -5.22 2.53
N VAL A 287 3.02 -3.98 2.28
CA VAL A 287 3.44 -3.13 1.15
C VAL A 287 4.43 -2.04 1.54
N LYS A 288 4.85 -1.96 2.81
CA LYS A 288 6.09 -1.25 3.15
C LYS A 288 7.23 -2.01 2.51
N ASN A 289 8.13 -1.35 1.78
CA ASN A 289 9.31 -2.01 1.20
C ASN A 289 10.50 -1.83 2.12
N ARG A 290 11.61 -1.26 1.63
CA ARG A 290 12.81 -0.99 2.43
C ARG A 290 12.53 -0.17 3.69
N SER A 291 11.53 0.71 3.66
CA SER A 291 11.14 1.58 4.78
C SER A 291 10.53 0.83 5.97
N ILE A 292 10.30 -0.48 5.87
CA ILE A 292 9.90 -1.28 7.04
C ILE A 292 10.95 -1.25 8.15
N THR A 293 12.24 -1.08 7.79
CA THR A 293 13.33 -1.03 8.77
C THR A 293 13.51 0.36 9.39
N HIS A 294 12.55 1.27 9.20
CA HIS A 294 12.51 2.52 9.95
C HIS A 294 11.63 2.35 11.17
N LYS A 295 12.06 2.91 12.31
CA LYS A 295 11.19 3.06 13.47
C LYS A 295 10.00 3.94 13.09
N ALA A 296 8.80 3.48 13.40
CA ALA A 296 7.55 4.17 13.07
C ALA A 296 6.72 4.45 14.32
N THR A 297 5.78 5.38 14.22
CA THR A 297 4.70 5.57 15.20
C THR A 297 3.47 4.79 14.72
N PHE A 298 2.69 4.23 15.65
CA PHE A 298 1.40 3.63 15.34
C PHE A 298 0.29 4.65 15.52
N GLU A 299 -0.16 5.24 14.43
CA GLU A 299 -1.20 6.27 14.41
C GLU A 299 -2.09 6.13 13.16
N PRO A 300 -3.37 6.53 13.25
CA PRO A 300 -4.23 6.66 12.08
C PRO A 300 -3.61 7.57 11.03
N ARG A 301 -3.91 7.31 9.75
CA ARG A 301 -3.65 8.29 8.69
C ARG A 301 -4.49 9.55 8.95
N GLY A 302 -3.94 10.71 8.58
CA GLY A 302 -4.69 11.97 8.64
C GLY A 302 -5.83 12.02 7.63
N THR A 303 -6.66 13.06 7.70
CA THR A 303 -7.86 13.24 6.85
C THR A 303 -7.68 14.28 5.75
N LEU A 304 -6.58 15.04 5.79
CA LEU A 304 -6.35 16.22 4.97
C LEU A 304 -6.49 15.96 3.46
N GLU A 305 -5.97 14.84 2.96
CA GLU A 305 -6.09 14.53 1.54
C GLU A 305 -7.55 14.28 1.13
N ILE A 306 -8.36 13.72 2.02
CA ILE A 306 -9.77 13.42 1.76
C ILE A 306 -10.57 14.71 1.76
N GLU A 307 -10.33 15.58 2.75
CA GLU A 307 -10.94 16.91 2.84
C GLU A 307 -10.68 17.74 1.56
N ARG A 308 -9.46 17.66 1.00
CA ARG A 308 -9.10 18.30 -0.27
C ARG A 308 -9.88 17.76 -1.46
N LEU A 309 -10.09 16.45 -1.53
CA LEU A 309 -10.89 15.82 -2.60
C LEU A 309 -12.36 16.23 -2.49
N VAL A 310 -12.94 16.17 -1.29
CA VAL A 310 -14.34 16.53 -1.01
C VAL A 310 -14.62 18.03 -1.23
N HIS A 311 -13.59 18.88 -1.10
CA HIS A 311 -13.68 20.29 -1.51
C HIS A 311 -13.81 20.47 -3.03
N SER A 312 -13.21 19.54 -3.79
CA SER A 312 -13.02 19.65 -5.23
C SER A 312 -14.14 18.98 -6.05
N THR A 313 -14.84 17.97 -5.51
CA THR A 313 -15.93 17.25 -6.18
C THR A 313 -16.85 16.52 -5.20
N ASP A 314 -18.04 16.13 -5.67
CA ASP A 314 -19.01 15.29 -4.94
C ASP A 314 -18.93 13.80 -5.31
N TYR A 315 -18.11 13.42 -6.29
CA TYR A 315 -17.97 12.03 -6.73
C TYR A 315 -17.52 11.13 -5.58
N ARG A 316 -18.34 10.11 -5.25
CA ARG A 316 -18.12 9.13 -4.16
C ARG A 316 -17.87 9.78 -2.78
N ARG A 317 -18.45 10.96 -2.54
CA ARG A 317 -18.33 11.73 -1.29
C ARG A 317 -18.63 10.89 -0.03
N GLU A 318 -19.70 10.08 -0.06
CA GLU A 318 -20.11 9.27 1.10
C GLU A 318 -19.01 8.28 1.54
N GLU A 319 -18.33 7.63 0.59
CA GLU A 319 -17.24 6.70 0.88
C GLU A 319 -16.00 7.42 1.44
N LEU A 320 -15.70 8.61 0.91
CA LEU A 320 -14.61 9.46 1.40
C LEU A 320 -14.88 9.95 2.83
N GLU A 321 -16.10 10.42 3.11
CA GLU A 321 -16.52 10.87 4.44
C GLU A 321 -16.55 9.72 5.45
N GLU A 322 -16.86 8.49 5.03
CA GLU A 322 -16.74 7.32 5.91
C GLU A 322 -15.29 7.05 6.33
N VAL A 323 -14.33 7.20 5.41
CA VAL A 323 -12.90 7.05 5.77
C VAL A 323 -12.44 8.15 6.73
N ILE A 324 -12.99 9.36 6.65
CA ILE A 324 -12.76 10.42 7.64
C ILE A 324 -13.24 9.97 9.02
N LYS A 325 -14.48 9.49 9.12
CA LYS A 325 -15.06 9.00 10.38
C LYS A 325 -14.23 7.86 10.98
N LEU A 326 -13.79 6.91 10.15
CA LEU A 326 -12.92 5.81 10.57
C LEU A 326 -11.59 6.31 11.15
N ARG A 327 -10.94 7.27 10.48
CA ARG A 327 -9.65 7.82 10.91
C ARG A 327 -9.74 8.68 12.17
N ASN A 328 -10.88 9.34 12.37
CA ASN A 328 -11.19 10.09 13.59
C ASN A 328 -11.66 9.21 14.75
N GLY A 329 -11.93 7.92 14.51
CA GLY A 329 -12.49 7.01 15.51
C GLY A 329 -13.99 7.24 15.79
N GLU A 330 -14.68 7.93 14.89
CA GLU A 330 -16.12 8.21 14.97
C GLU A 330 -16.97 7.03 14.48
N SER A 331 -16.39 6.14 13.65
CA SER A 331 -17.00 4.90 13.20
C SER A 331 -16.07 3.69 13.40
N LYS A 332 -16.63 2.48 13.28
CA LYS A 332 -15.87 1.22 13.35
C LYS A 332 -15.80 0.58 11.97
N PRO A 333 -14.71 -0.15 11.66
CA PRO A 333 -14.61 -0.89 10.41
C PRO A 333 -15.79 -1.83 10.22
N SER A 334 -16.41 -1.77 9.05
CA SER A 334 -17.55 -2.62 8.67
C SER A 334 -17.43 -3.21 7.26
N GLN A 335 -16.49 -2.70 6.46
CA GLN A 335 -16.33 -3.10 5.07
C GLN A 335 -15.65 -4.46 4.96
N SER A 336 -16.27 -5.35 4.19
CA SER A 336 -15.72 -6.65 3.80
C SER A 336 -15.36 -6.66 2.32
N PHE A 337 -14.18 -7.16 1.98
CA PHE A 337 -13.79 -7.35 0.58
C PHE A 337 -12.65 -8.36 0.43
N ALA A 338 -12.51 -8.91 -0.78
CA ALA A 338 -11.41 -9.72 -1.25
C ALA A 338 -10.88 -9.14 -2.57
N LYS A 339 -9.68 -8.54 -2.55
CA LYS A 339 -9.11 -7.86 -3.72
C LYS A 339 -7.75 -8.41 -4.10
N PHE A 340 -7.62 -8.82 -5.36
CA PHE A 340 -6.35 -9.15 -5.97
C PHE A 340 -5.83 -7.98 -6.83
N PHE A 341 -4.66 -7.48 -6.49
CA PHE A 341 -3.92 -6.52 -7.29
C PHE A 341 -2.98 -7.28 -8.24
N TRP A 342 -3.53 -7.72 -9.38
CA TRP A 342 -2.84 -8.58 -10.34
C TRP A 342 -1.59 -7.91 -10.94
N GLN A 343 -1.50 -6.59 -11.03
CA GLN A 343 -0.31 -5.94 -11.59
C GLN A 343 0.89 -6.03 -10.64
N THR A 344 0.66 -6.25 -9.35
CA THR A 344 1.71 -6.28 -8.31
C THR A 344 1.78 -7.58 -7.48
N GLU A 345 0.98 -8.61 -7.80
CA GLU A 345 0.94 -9.90 -7.09
C GLU A 345 0.66 -9.78 -5.57
N HIS A 346 -0.28 -8.89 -5.22
CA HIS A 346 -0.68 -8.65 -3.83
C HIS A 346 -2.17 -8.92 -3.66
N PHE A 347 -2.52 -9.66 -2.63
CA PHE A 347 -3.91 -9.93 -2.27
C PHE A 347 -4.22 -9.30 -0.92
N VAL A 348 -5.39 -8.68 -0.83
CA VAL A 348 -5.93 -8.12 0.41
C VAL A 348 -7.28 -8.72 0.68
N PHE A 349 -7.49 -9.09 1.94
CA PHE A 349 -8.74 -9.61 2.43
C PHE A 349 -9.10 -8.91 3.74
N GLN A 350 -10.28 -8.33 3.79
CA GLN A 350 -10.77 -7.60 4.95
C GLN A 350 -12.16 -8.09 5.36
N ARG A 351 -12.34 -8.18 6.66
CA ARG A 351 -13.61 -8.33 7.38
C ARG A 351 -13.70 -7.24 8.46
N PRO A 352 -14.84 -7.05 9.13
CA PRO A 352 -14.98 -6.01 10.14
C PRO A 352 -13.99 -6.13 11.32
N ASP A 353 -13.46 -7.33 11.56
CA ASP A 353 -12.63 -7.67 12.71
C ASP A 353 -11.21 -8.15 12.39
N PHE A 354 -10.88 -8.35 11.11
CA PHE A 354 -9.49 -8.60 10.69
C PHE A 354 -9.19 -8.11 9.27
N TYR A 355 -7.90 -7.83 9.06
CA TYR A 355 -7.29 -7.51 7.78
C TYR A 355 -6.10 -8.44 7.56
N THR A 356 -6.09 -9.18 6.46
CA THR A 356 -5.00 -10.09 6.11
C THR A 356 -4.57 -9.90 4.67
N THR A 357 -3.30 -10.18 4.40
CA THR A 357 -2.70 -9.94 3.08
C THR A 357 -1.84 -11.10 2.66
N VAL A 358 -1.67 -11.30 1.36
CA VAL A 358 -0.67 -12.22 0.80
C VAL A 358 0.18 -11.48 -0.20
N ARG A 359 1.48 -11.40 0.06
CA ARG A 359 2.47 -10.79 -0.83
C ARG A 359 3.28 -11.86 -1.55
N MET A 360 3.25 -11.80 -2.87
CA MET A 360 3.91 -12.75 -3.78
C MET A 360 4.76 -12.01 -4.81
N PHE A 361 5.30 -12.77 -5.76
CA PHE A 361 5.91 -12.28 -6.99
C PHE A 361 5.78 -13.36 -8.07
N SER A 362 5.99 -12.99 -9.32
CA SER A 362 6.00 -13.89 -10.48
C SER A 362 7.11 -13.46 -11.44
N THR A 363 7.28 -14.11 -12.58
CA THR A 363 8.16 -13.60 -13.66
C THR A 363 7.85 -12.17 -14.11
N ARG A 364 6.66 -11.65 -13.77
CA ARG A 364 6.20 -10.32 -14.18
C ARG A 364 6.79 -9.21 -13.33
N ASN A 365 7.17 -9.49 -12.08
CA ASN A 365 7.57 -8.52 -11.06
C ASN A 365 8.75 -9.05 -10.24
N ARG A 366 9.61 -8.16 -9.75
CA ARG A 366 10.65 -8.56 -8.79
C ARG A 366 10.06 -8.78 -7.41
N ASN A 367 10.71 -9.63 -6.61
CA ASN A 367 10.26 -9.96 -5.26
C ASN A 367 10.24 -8.72 -4.32
N MET A 368 11.28 -7.90 -4.38
CA MET A 368 11.53 -6.83 -3.41
C MET A 368 12.20 -5.61 -4.03
N GLU A 369 12.02 -4.44 -3.40
CA GLU A 369 12.74 -3.20 -3.76
C GLU A 369 14.20 -3.29 -3.33
N GLU A 370 15.12 -2.70 -4.09
CA GLU A 370 16.50 -2.50 -3.63
C GLU A 370 16.57 -1.64 -2.35
N PRO A 371 17.61 -1.84 -1.51
CA PRO A 371 17.82 -1.08 -0.26
C PRO A 371 18.38 0.33 -0.53
N TYR A 372 17.72 1.10 -1.41
CA TYR A 372 18.16 2.44 -1.79
C TYR A 372 18.36 3.34 -0.57
N ASN A 373 19.56 3.93 -0.47
CA ASN A 373 20.00 4.81 0.61
C ASN A 373 20.18 4.12 1.97
N GLY A 374 20.22 2.78 2.00
CA GLY A 374 20.60 1.98 3.18
C GLY A 374 19.51 1.24 3.97
N PRO A 375 18.22 1.63 4.03
CA PRO A 375 17.22 0.83 4.76
C PRO A 375 16.89 -0.47 4.02
N GLY A 376 16.37 -1.46 4.76
CA GLY A 376 15.86 -2.70 4.19
C GLY A 376 16.86 -3.86 4.05
N LYS A 377 17.99 -3.85 4.77
CA LYS A 377 19.05 -4.89 4.67
C LYS A 377 18.55 -6.34 4.70
N PRO A 378 17.59 -6.72 5.56
CA PRO A 378 17.23 -8.13 5.72
C PRO A 378 15.98 -8.54 4.93
N THR A 379 15.54 -7.76 3.95
CA THR A 379 14.20 -7.88 3.36
C THR A 379 14.06 -8.94 2.26
N HIS A 380 15.06 -9.80 2.03
CA HIS A 380 15.16 -10.76 0.91
C HIS A 380 13.89 -11.59 0.67
N HIS A 381 13.25 -12.08 1.72
CA HIS A 381 12.18 -13.09 1.64
C HIS A 381 10.76 -12.54 1.83
N ARG A 382 10.58 -11.22 1.86
CA ARG A 382 9.30 -10.56 2.20
C ARG A 382 8.18 -10.72 1.17
N ALA A 383 8.46 -11.34 0.03
CA ALA A 383 7.47 -11.66 -0.98
C ALA A 383 7.41 -13.15 -1.27
N ASP A 384 8.03 -14.00 -0.45
CA ASP A 384 8.07 -15.48 -0.60
C ASP A 384 6.74 -16.11 -0.11
N GLY A 385 5.60 -15.46 -0.40
CA GLY A 385 4.28 -15.82 0.10
C GLY A 385 4.02 -15.30 1.51
N THR A 386 4.48 -14.09 1.82
CA THR A 386 4.28 -13.49 3.15
C THR A 386 2.79 -13.26 3.40
N ASN A 387 2.28 -13.80 4.52
CA ASN A 387 0.91 -13.62 4.97
C ASN A 387 0.89 -12.92 6.33
N TYR A 388 0.54 -11.63 6.34
CA TYR A 388 0.38 -10.85 7.58
C TYR A 388 -1.09 -10.75 7.94
N LEU A 389 -1.40 -10.93 9.22
CA LEU A 389 -2.73 -10.82 9.81
C LEU A 389 -2.74 -9.72 10.87
N MET A 390 -3.68 -8.79 10.76
CA MET A 390 -3.85 -7.67 11.66
C MET A 390 -5.31 -7.64 12.14
N LEU A 391 -5.54 -7.65 13.45
CA LEU A 391 -6.84 -7.39 14.06
C LEU A 391 -7.02 -5.88 14.23
N LYS A 392 -5.98 -5.21 14.76
CA LYS A 392 -5.95 -3.76 14.98
C LYS A 392 -4.97 -3.05 14.04
N GLY A 393 -3.85 -3.68 13.68
CA GLY A 393 -2.81 -3.11 12.81
C GLY A 393 -1.44 -2.93 13.45
N ASP A 394 -1.32 -3.17 14.77
CA ASP A 394 -0.09 -3.00 15.55
C ASP A 394 0.58 -4.33 15.94
N GLU A 395 0.11 -5.47 15.44
CA GLU A 395 0.61 -6.82 15.77
C GLU A 395 2.11 -7.02 15.48
N TYR A 396 2.62 -6.25 14.51
CA TYR A 396 4.03 -6.25 14.09
C TYR A 396 4.71 -4.89 14.36
N HIS A 397 4.11 -4.02 15.16
CA HIS A 397 4.58 -2.65 15.31
C HIS A 397 6.02 -2.61 15.86
N ASN A 398 6.95 -2.08 15.06
CA ASN A 398 8.36 -1.93 15.46
C ASN A 398 9.08 -3.22 15.91
N ILE A 399 8.56 -4.40 15.58
CA ILE A 399 9.21 -5.70 15.85
C ILE A 399 10.52 -5.91 15.05
N TRP A 400 10.74 -5.09 14.01
CA TRP A 400 11.77 -5.25 12.99
C TRP A 400 13.22 -5.45 13.44
N PRO A 401 13.74 -4.80 14.51
CA PRO A 401 15.10 -5.06 14.99
C PRO A 401 15.24 -6.44 15.64
N VAL A 402 14.16 -7.04 16.14
CA VAL A 402 14.16 -8.37 16.78
C VAL A 402 13.52 -9.46 15.93
N TYR A 403 13.03 -9.11 14.73
CA TYR A 403 12.33 -10.02 13.83
C TYR A 403 13.31 -11.04 13.23
N ASP A 404 13.01 -12.33 13.32
CA ASP A 404 13.71 -13.37 12.56
C ASP A 404 13.26 -13.27 11.09
N TRP A 405 14.08 -12.60 10.29
CA TRP A 405 13.88 -12.38 8.86
C TRP A 405 13.96 -13.66 8.00
N GLN A 406 14.27 -14.82 8.59
CA GLN A 406 14.14 -16.14 7.96
C GLN A 406 12.89 -16.91 8.42
N LYS A 407 12.06 -16.32 9.28
CA LYS A 407 10.76 -16.84 9.73
C LYS A 407 9.64 -15.80 9.54
N ILE A 408 9.56 -15.22 8.35
CA ILE A 408 8.52 -14.23 8.02
C ILE A 408 7.17 -14.95 7.95
N SER A 409 6.12 -14.41 8.58
CA SER A 409 4.78 -15.00 8.58
C SER A 409 4.30 -15.42 7.18
N GLY A 410 3.82 -16.65 7.03
CA GLY A 410 3.33 -17.26 5.78
C GLY A 410 4.39 -17.86 4.86
N THR A 411 5.67 -17.52 5.04
CA THR A 411 6.73 -17.90 4.09
C THR A 411 7.24 -19.33 4.31
N THR A 412 7.89 -19.88 3.29
CA THR A 412 8.60 -21.17 3.35
C THR A 412 10.08 -20.92 3.00
N ILE A 413 10.95 -20.88 4.00
CA ILE A 413 12.33 -20.38 3.88
C ILE A 413 13.34 -21.39 4.41
N ILE A 414 14.47 -21.53 3.71
CA ILE A 414 15.62 -22.28 4.19
C ILE A 414 16.32 -21.53 5.33
N GLN A 415 16.62 -22.23 6.42
CA GLN A 415 17.22 -21.65 7.62
C GLN A 415 18.74 -21.64 7.47
N LYS A 416 19.30 -20.48 7.11
CA LYS A 416 20.77 -20.28 6.91
C LYS A 416 21.40 -19.63 8.14
N PRO A 417 22.72 -19.80 8.34
CA PRO A 417 23.46 -19.05 9.36
C PRO A 417 23.45 -17.52 9.13
N LYS A 418 23.32 -17.08 7.88
CA LYS A 418 23.28 -15.65 7.50
C LYS A 418 22.46 -15.44 6.23
N LEU A 419 21.79 -14.30 6.15
CA LEU A 419 21.16 -13.82 4.91
C LEU A 419 22.20 -13.47 3.84
N TYR A 420 21.73 -13.43 2.59
CA TYR A 420 22.52 -12.89 1.46
C TYR A 420 22.87 -11.42 1.69
N PRO A 421 23.93 -10.88 1.06
CA PRO A 421 24.27 -9.47 1.19
C PRO A 421 23.15 -8.56 0.66
N PRO A 422 23.08 -7.27 1.08
CA PRO A 422 22.04 -6.34 0.61
C PRO A 422 22.00 -6.13 -0.91
N THR A 423 23.11 -6.36 -1.62
CA THR A 423 23.19 -6.31 -3.09
C THR A 423 22.39 -7.41 -3.78
N GLU A 424 21.96 -8.43 -3.04
CA GLU A 424 21.26 -9.61 -3.55
C GLU A 424 19.79 -9.66 -3.08
N ILE A 425 19.24 -8.57 -2.51
CA ILE A 425 17.85 -8.52 -2.01
C ILE A 425 16.84 -8.68 -3.16
N GLN A 426 17.00 -7.85 -4.18
CA GLN A 426 16.06 -7.78 -5.30
C GLN A 426 16.41 -8.85 -6.33
N LYS A 427 15.44 -9.71 -6.66
CA LYS A 427 15.53 -10.80 -7.62
C LYS A 427 14.30 -10.84 -8.52
N ASP A 428 14.49 -11.31 -9.74
CA ASP A 428 13.40 -11.62 -10.65
C ASP A 428 12.68 -12.91 -10.20
N GLY A 429 11.36 -12.96 -10.39
CA GLY A 429 10.59 -14.16 -10.13
C GLY A 429 10.85 -15.27 -11.14
N LEU A 430 10.62 -16.52 -10.74
CA LEU A 430 10.97 -17.70 -11.53
C LEU A 430 9.77 -18.49 -12.08
N THR A 431 8.55 -18.11 -11.71
CA THR A 431 7.31 -18.84 -12.06
C THR A 431 6.19 -17.91 -12.51
N ASP A 432 5.31 -18.44 -13.35
CA ASP A 432 4.19 -17.69 -13.94
C ASP A 432 2.88 -17.86 -13.17
N PHE A 433 2.65 -19.04 -12.55
CA PHE A 433 1.38 -19.40 -11.92
C PHE A 433 1.24 -18.73 -10.55
N VAL A 434 0.81 -17.47 -10.59
CA VAL A 434 0.60 -16.61 -9.42
C VAL A 434 -0.65 -15.79 -9.67
N GLY A 435 -1.65 -15.93 -8.81
CA GLY A 435 -2.96 -15.35 -9.07
C GLY A 435 -3.97 -15.62 -7.98
N ALA A 436 -5.19 -15.14 -8.21
CA ALA A 436 -6.31 -15.34 -7.32
C ALA A 436 -7.61 -15.55 -8.10
N VAL A 437 -8.56 -16.25 -7.48
CA VAL A 437 -9.97 -16.25 -7.87
C VAL A 437 -10.76 -15.54 -6.77
N THR A 438 -11.59 -14.56 -7.12
CA THR A 438 -12.38 -13.78 -6.17
C THR A 438 -13.67 -13.29 -6.84
N ASP A 439 -14.75 -13.22 -6.07
CA ASP A 439 -16.02 -12.57 -6.43
C ASP A 439 -16.11 -11.13 -5.87
N GLY A 440 -15.05 -10.66 -5.20
CA GLY A 440 -14.97 -9.38 -4.50
C GLY A 440 -15.21 -9.47 -3.00
N LEU A 441 -15.71 -10.59 -2.47
CA LEU A 441 -15.98 -10.82 -1.05
C LEU A 441 -15.19 -12.01 -0.49
N PHE A 442 -15.17 -13.12 -1.22
CA PHE A 442 -14.44 -14.36 -0.94
C PHE A 442 -13.38 -14.59 -2.01
N GLY A 443 -12.41 -15.46 -1.73
CA GLY A 443 -11.50 -15.88 -2.77
C GLY A 443 -10.39 -16.80 -2.30
N ALA A 444 -9.63 -17.29 -3.26
CA ALA A 444 -8.41 -18.05 -3.02
C ALA A 444 -7.26 -17.46 -3.81
N VAL A 445 -6.05 -17.62 -3.28
CA VAL A 445 -4.79 -17.15 -3.86
C VAL A 445 -3.84 -18.32 -4.00
N ALA A 446 -3.20 -18.48 -5.16
CA ALA A 446 -2.23 -19.53 -5.41
C ALA A 446 -0.89 -18.97 -5.85
N PHE A 447 0.18 -19.58 -5.32
CA PHE A 447 1.57 -19.26 -5.63
C PHE A 447 2.34 -20.55 -5.91
N ASP A 448 2.66 -20.79 -7.18
CA ASP A 448 3.68 -21.76 -7.57
C ASP A 448 5.05 -21.17 -7.25
N PHE A 449 5.55 -21.44 -6.05
CA PHE A 449 6.68 -20.75 -5.46
C PHE A 449 7.99 -21.45 -5.79
N ILE A 450 8.96 -20.65 -6.25
CA ILE A 450 10.38 -20.98 -6.20
C ILE A 450 11.10 -19.78 -5.61
N SER A 451 11.80 -19.98 -4.49
CA SER A 451 12.65 -18.94 -3.90
C SER A 451 13.75 -18.56 -4.90
N PRO A 452 13.86 -17.29 -5.33
CA PRO A 452 14.89 -16.89 -6.28
C PRO A 452 16.29 -16.80 -5.64
N HIS A 453 16.37 -16.85 -4.31
CA HIS A 453 17.62 -16.89 -3.56
C HIS A 453 18.08 -18.31 -3.26
N ASP A 454 17.13 -19.15 -2.85
CA ASP A 454 17.45 -20.45 -2.23
C ASP A 454 16.97 -21.66 -3.03
N PHE A 455 16.15 -21.44 -4.07
CA PHE A 455 15.56 -22.48 -4.92
C PHE A 455 14.69 -23.51 -4.18
N VAL A 456 14.27 -23.21 -2.95
CA VAL A 456 13.18 -23.94 -2.29
C VAL A 456 11.94 -23.81 -3.16
N LYS A 457 11.30 -24.94 -3.45
CA LYS A 457 10.07 -25.00 -4.24
C LYS A 457 8.90 -25.36 -3.34
N ALA A 458 7.71 -24.84 -3.63
CA ALA A 458 6.46 -25.25 -2.99
C ALA A 458 5.26 -24.81 -3.84
N LYS A 459 4.16 -25.55 -3.80
CA LYS A 459 2.84 -25.04 -4.17
C LYS A 459 2.20 -24.47 -2.93
N LYS A 460 1.81 -23.19 -2.92
CA LYS A 460 1.21 -22.53 -1.76
C LYS A 460 -0.16 -21.97 -2.13
N THR A 461 -1.17 -22.19 -1.30
CA THR A 461 -2.52 -21.66 -1.54
C THR A 461 -3.17 -21.19 -0.25
N TRP A 462 -3.87 -20.06 -0.31
CA TRP A 462 -4.66 -19.48 0.77
C TRP A 462 -6.13 -19.41 0.32
N PHE A 463 -7.04 -19.89 1.16
CA PHE A 463 -8.48 -19.96 0.89
C PHE A 463 -9.22 -19.11 1.92
N PHE A 464 -9.87 -18.03 1.50
CA PHE A 464 -10.45 -17.02 2.39
C PHE A 464 -11.97 -17.14 2.43
N PHE A 465 -12.53 -17.31 3.64
CA PHE A 465 -13.96 -17.50 3.90
C PHE A 465 -14.55 -16.33 4.68
N ASP A 466 -15.28 -16.53 5.77
CA ASP A 466 -15.85 -15.41 6.54
C ASP A 466 -15.04 -15.12 7.80
N GLU A 467 -14.94 -16.10 8.69
CA GLU A 467 -14.29 -15.96 9.99
C GLU A 467 -12.91 -16.63 10.04
N GLU A 468 -12.51 -17.30 8.96
CA GLU A 468 -11.26 -18.04 8.89
C GLU A 468 -10.71 -18.07 7.46
N TYR A 469 -9.44 -18.44 7.37
CA TYR A 469 -8.82 -18.79 6.10
C TYR A 469 -7.90 -19.99 6.25
N VAL A 470 -7.74 -20.75 5.18
CA VAL A 470 -7.01 -22.03 5.15
C VAL A 470 -5.75 -21.87 4.33
N CYS A 471 -4.64 -22.39 4.84
CA CYS A 471 -3.33 -22.32 4.22
C CYS A 471 -2.84 -23.73 3.90
N LEU A 472 -2.67 -24.02 2.61
CA LEU A 472 -2.12 -25.28 2.12
C LEU A 472 -0.75 -25.08 1.49
N GLY A 473 0.12 -26.07 1.70
CA GLY A 473 1.43 -26.13 1.07
C GLY A 473 1.80 -27.56 0.72
N THR A 474 2.23 -27.80 -0.50
CA THR A 474 2.69 -29.13 -0.97
C THR A 474 3.93 -28.99 -1.83
N ASP A 475 4.51 -30.13 -2.20
CA ASP A 475 5.70 -30.20 -3.06
C ASP A 475 6.84 -29.33 -2.51
N ILE A 476 6.99 -29.31 -1.18
CA ILE A 476 8.05 -28.56 -0.53
C ILE A 476 9.35 -29.33 -0.74
N ASN A 477 10.23 -28.77 -1.56
CA ASN A 477 11.48 -29.41 -1.97
C ASN A 477 12.66 -28.47 -1.78
N SER A 478 13.78 -29.03 -1.31
CA SER A 478 15.08 -28.35 -1.27
C SER A 478 16.20 -29.36 -1.49
N ASN A 479 17.24 -28.96 -2.24
CA ASN A 479 18.43 -29.76 -2.50
C ASN A 479 19.62 -29.35 -1.62
N ARG A 480 19.40 -28.54 -0.58
CA ARG A 480 20.44 -28.06 0.33
C ARG A 480 20.33 -28.77 1.69
N ASN A 481 21.47 -29.05 2.31
CA ASN A 481 21.56 -29.63 3.66
C ASN A 481 21.27 -28.62 4.78
N LEU A 482 20.14 -27.93 4.71
CA LEU A 482 19.71 -26.99 5.74
C LEU A 482 18.21 -27.16 5.97
N PRO A 483 17.74 -26.92 7.22
CA PRO A 483 16.33 -27.00 7.54
C PRO A 483 15.50 -26.04 6.68
N VAL A 484 14.30 -26.46 6.28
CA VAL A 484 13.29 -25.58 5.68
C VAL A 484 12.16 -25.39 6.67
N ALA A 485 11.80 -24.13 6.94
CA ALA A 485 10.69 -23.78 7.83
C ALA A 485 9.54 -23.18 7.03
N THR A 486 8.30 -23.55 7.38
CA THR A 486 7.13 -22.74 7.01
C THR A 486 6.61 -22.03 8.24
N THR A 487 6.74 -20.71 8.28
CA THR A 487 6.26 -19.92 9.41
C THR A 487 4.76 -19.66 9.27
N ILE A 488 3.99 -20.03 10.29
CA ILE A 488 2.58 -19.69 10.40
C ILE A 488 2.44 -18.23 10.81
N ASN A 489 3.08 -17.84 11.93
CA ASN A 489 3.12 -16.44 12.35
C ASN A 489 4.37 -16.11 13.17
N GLN A 490 4.77 -14.83 13.16
CA GLN A 490 5.77 -14.22 14.04
C GLN A 490 5.29 -12.80 14.40
N VAL A 491 4.84 -12.58 15.63
CA VAL A 491 4.21 -11.33 16.11
C VAL A 491 4.65 -10.98 17.52
N LEU A 492 4.38 -9.74 17.94
CA LEU A 492 4.56 -9.34 19.34
C LEU A 492 3.66 -10.19 20.25
N MET A 493 4.19 -10.61 21.39
CA MET A 493 3.41 -11.33 22.40
C MET A 493 2.47 -10.36 23.14
N ARG A 494 1.20 -10.73 23.26
CA ARG A 494 0.15 -9.90 23.90
C ARG A 494 -0.77 -10.66 24.85
N SER A 495 -0.64 -11.98 24.86
CA SER A 495 -1.32 -12.90 25.76
C SER A 495 -0.46 -14.14 25.93
N ASP A 496 -0.79 -14.93 26.93
CA ASP A 496 -0.30 -16.31 27.05
C ASP A 496 -0.55 -17.10 25.76
N VAL A 497 0.35 -18.05 25.49
CA VAL A 497 0.17 -19.01 24.41
C VAL A 497 -0.54 -20.24 24.96
N THR A 498 -1.76 -20.46 24.50
CA THR A 498 -2.55 -21.65 24.88
C THR A 498 -2.56 -22.63 23.74
N ILE A 499 -2.47 -23.93 24.03
CA ILE A 499 -2.57 -24.98 23.02
C ILE A 499 -3.63 -26.01 23.40
N SER A 500 -4.10 -26.73 22.39
CA SER A 500 -4.68 -28.06 22.59
C SER A 500 -3.76 -29.11 22.00
N GLN A 501 -3.32 -30.03 22.85
CA GLN A 501 -2.45 -31.15 22.50
C GLN A 501 -2.95 -32.40 23.21
N ASN A 502 -3.04 -33.54 22.49
CA ASN A 502 -3.51 -34.80 23.06
C ASN A 502 -4.86 -34.67 23.81
N CYS A 503 -5.80 -33.90 23.25
CA CYS A 503 -7.12 -33.59 23.84
C CYS A 503 -7.08 -32.85 25.18
N LYS A 504 -5.94 -32.28 25.57
CA LYS A 504 -5.79 -31.43 26.75
C LYS A 504 -5.52 -30.00 26.32
N ILE A 505 -6.05 -29.05 27.10
CA ILE A 505 -5.80 -27.62 26.91
C ILE A 505 -4.81 -27.18 27.98
N GLU A 506 -3.74 -26.52 27.58
CA GLU A 506 -2.72 -26.02 28.50
C GLU A 506 -2.14 -24.69 28.03
N VAL A 507 -1.70 -23.89 29.01
CA VAL A 507 -0.91 -22.68 28.77
C VAL A 507 0.56 -23.09 28.74
N LEU A 508 1.26 -22.72 27.68
CA LEU A 508 2.68 -23.02 27.54
C LEU A 508 3.52 -22.07 28.40
N PRO A 509 4.52 -22.58 29.15
CA PRO A 509 5.51 -21.70 29.77
C PRO A 509 6.39 -21.04 28.70
N GLU A 510 7.10 -19.97 29.05
CA GLU A 510 8.06 -19.29 28.17
C GLU A 510 9.15 -20.24 27.66
N GLY A 511 9.56 -20.05 26.39
CA GLY A 511 10.73 -20.71 25.79
C GLY A 511 10.56 -21.04 24.31
N ASN A 512 11.32 -22.01 23.83
CA ASN A 512 11.28 -22.51 22.45
C ASN A 512 11.28 -24.03 22.44
N ARG A 513 10.26 -24.65 21.83
CA ARG A 513 10.06 -26.10 21.87
C ARG A 513 9.30 -26.62 20.65
N GLU A 514 9.62 -27.85 20.27
CA GLU A 514 8.81 -28.63 19.33
C GLU A 514 7.70 -29.36 20.09
N LEU A 515 6.51 -29.38 19.51
CA LEU A 515 5.30 -29.95 20.06
C LEU A 515 4.67 -30.88 19.03
N GLU A 516 4.43 -32.13 19.40
CA GLU A 516 3.79 -33.12 18.53
C GLU A 516 2.28 -33.20 18.78
N LYS A 517 1.50 -33.66 17.79
CA LYS A 517 0.05 -33.91 17.94
C LYS A 517 -0.74 -32.69 18.47
N VAL A 518 -0.34 -31.50 18.04
CA VAL A 518 -1.03 -30.25 18.38
C VAL A 518 -2.28 -30.13 17.50
N LYS A 519 -3.44 -29.92 18.13
CA LYS A 519 -4.71 -29.69 17.42
C LYS A 519 -4.93 -28.21 17.12
N TRP A 520 -4.62 -27.34 18.06
CA TRP A 520 -4.63 -25.90 17.82
C TRP A 520 -3.69 -25.14 18.75
N VAL A 521 -3.29 -23.94 18.33
CA VAL A 521 -2.55 -22.94 19.12
C VAL A 521 -3.37 -21.66 19.15
N HIS A 522 -3.34 -20.91 20.25
CA HIS A 522 -4.02 -19.63 20.42
C HIS A 522 -3.06 -18.59 21.00
N GLN A 523 -3.04 -17.39 20.41
CA GLN A 523 -2.29 -16.23 20.88
C GLN A 523 -2.95 -14.94 20.37
N ASP A 524 -3.11 -13.92 21.23
CA ASP A 524 -3.69 -12.60 20.91
C ASP A 524 -5.02 -12.66 20.14
N LYS A 525 -5.95 -13.50 20.61
CA LYS A 525 -7.25 -13.74 19.95
C LYS A 525 -7.15 -14.34 18.55
N ILE A 526 -6.02 -14.93 18.19
CA ILE A 526 -5.84 -15.63 16.91
C ILE A 526 -5.67 -17.11 17.22
N GLY A 527 -6.54 -17.92 16.63
CA GLY A 527 -6.45 -19.37 16.64
C GLY A 527 -5.74 -19.90 15.39
N TYR A 528 -4.94 -20.94 15.56
CA TYR A 528 -4.31 -21.70 14.49
C TYR A 528 -4.72 -23.16 14.66
N ILE A 529 -5.65 -23.64 13.85
CA ILE A 529 -6.16 -25.02 13.90
C ILE A 529 -5.38 -25.86 12.89
N PHE A 530 -4.98 -27.06 13.31
CA PHE A 530 -4.46 -28.09 12.41
C PHE A 530 -5.59 -29.08 12.12
N PRO A 531 -6.05 -29.20 10.86
CA PRO A 531 -7.16 -30.11 10.53
C PRO A 531 -6.90 -31.54 11.01
N GLU A 532 -5.67 -32.01 10.78
CA GLU A 532 -5.08 -33.18 11.43
C GLU A 532 -4.06 -32.74 12.48
N PRO A 533 -3.98 -33.37 13.67
CA PRO A 533 -2.99 -33.02 14.68
C PRO A 533 -1.57 -33.07 14.12
N ALA A 534 -0.79 -32.00 14.33
CA ALA A 534 0.49 -31.80 13.65
C ALA A 534 1.65 -31.58 14.62
N THR A 535 2.88 -31.76 14.11
CA THR A 535 4.11 -31.35 14.80
C THR A 535 4.49 -29.95 14.36
N VAL A 536 4.64 -29.05 15.34
CA VAL A 536 5.00 -27.64 15.13
C VAL A 536 5.98 -27.19 16.18
N THR A 537 6.75 -26.14 15.87
CA THR A 537 7.60 -25.48 16.85
C THR A 537 6.95 -24.18 17.29
N VAL A 538 6.94 -23.95 18.60
CA VAL A 538 6.43 -22.73 19.24
C VAL A 538 7.58 -22.07 20.00
N SER A 539 7.75 -20.77 19.78
CA SER A 539 8.58 -19.92 20.61
C SER A 539 7.76 -18.74 21.16
N ASN A 540 7.83 -18.52 22.46
CA ASN A 540 7.11 -17.49 23.19
C ASN A 540 8.04 -16.87 24.24
N GLN A 541 9.08 -16.18 23.77
CA GLN A 541 10.20 -15.71 24.59
C GLN A 541 10.72 -14.36 24.11
N ILE A 542 11.56 -13.72 24.93
CA ILE A 542 12.21 -12.45 24.59
C ILE A 542 13.20 -12.63 23.42
N GLN A 543 13.05 -11.78 22.39
CA GLN A 543 14.00 -11.62 21.29
C GLN A 543 14.74 -10.28 21.42
N ARG A 544 15.97 -10.21 20.91
CA ARG A 544 16.83 -9.02 21.02
C ARG A 544 17.52 -8.70 19.71
N GLY A 545 17.76 -7.42 19.46
CA GLY A 545 18.46 -6.93 18.28
C GLY A 545 18.52 -5.41 18.26
N ARG A 546 19.03 -4.83 17.16
CA ARG A 546 19.23 -3.38 17.04
C ARG A 546 18.68 -2.81 15.75
N TRP A 547 18.27 -1.55 15.79
CA TRP A 547 17.89 -0.83 14.57
C TRP A 547 19.08 -0.63 13.62
N SER A 548 20.29 -0.42 14.15
CA SER A 548 21.53 -0.31 13.38
C SER A 548 21.86 -1.56 12.55
N GLU A 549 21.44 -2.74 12.99
CA GLU A 549 21.73 -4.02 12.32
C GLU A 549 20.92 -4.21 11.03
N ILE A 550 19.77 -3.54 10.89
CA ILE A 550 18.82 -3.72 9.77
C ILE A 550 18.89 -2.61 8.72
N THR A 551 19.84 -1.68 8.83
CA THR A 551 20.04 -0.58 7.86
C THR A 551 21.51 -0.17 7.70
N ASP A 552 21.90 0.38 6.55
CA ASP A 552 23.19 1.07 6.31
C ASP A 552 23.10 2.59 6.57
N GLN A 553 21.94 3.08 7.02
CA GLN A 553 21.81 4.49 7.37
C GLN A 553 22.71 4.84 8.57
N LYS A 554 23.36 6.00 8.49
CA LYS A 554 24.16 6.54 9.59
C LYS A 554 23.23 7.14 10.66
N ASN A 555 23.77 7.37 11.86
CA ASN A 555 23.07 8.02 12.98
C ASN A 555 21.82 7.25 13.46
N ILE A 556 21.85 5.92 13.36
CA ILE A 556 20.81 5.03 13.87
C ILE A 556 21.25 4.51 15.23
N SER A 557 20.31 4.40 16.18
CA SER A 557 20.60 3.89 17.51
C SER A 557 21.17 2.47 17.46
N ASP A 558 22.24 2.26 18.24
CA ASP A 558 22.90 0.96 18.45
C ASP A 558 22.50 0.32 19.79
N GLU A 559 21.48 0.87 20.46
CA GLU A 559 20.92 0.30 21.68
C GLU A 559 20.21 -1.03 21.39
N ILE A 560 20.38 -1.99 22.31
CA ILE A 560 19.68 -3.27 22.25
C ILE A 560 18.20 -3.02 22.55
N VAL A 561 17.35 -3.41 21.60
CA VAL A 561 15.90 -3.53 21.78
C VAL A 561 15.60 -4.96 22.22
N SER A 562 14.68 -5.12 23.17
CA SER A 562 14.17 -6.42 23.63
C SER A 562 12.64 -6.41 23.55
N GLU A 563 12.05 -7.39 22.89
CA GLU A 563 10.59 -7.56 22.81
C GLU A 563 10.23 -9.02 23.05
N GLU A 564 9.06 -9.26 23.65
CA GLU A 564 8.48 -10.60 23.71
C GLU A 564 7.83 -10.95 22.37
N VAL A 565 8.22 -12.08 21.79
CA VAL A 565 7.77 -12.48 20.44
C VAL A 565 7.19 -13.88 20.48
N PHE A 566 6.02 -14.03 19.86
CA PHE A 566 5.42 -15.31 19.54
C PHE A 566 5.81 -15.73 18.12
N MET A 567 6.34 -16.94 17.97
CA MET A 567 6.62 -17.59 16.69
C MET A 567 6.00 -18.98 16.66
N LEU A 568 5.38 -19.33 15.54
CA LEU A 568 4.81 -20.65 15.28
C LEU A 568 5.18 -21.09 13.86
N TRP A 569 5.78 -22.28 13.70
CA TRP A 569 6.19 -22.78 12.39
C TRP A 569 6.21 -24.31 12.28
N PHE A 570 6.13 -24.80 11.05
CA PHE A 570 6.45 -26.17 10.68
C PHE A 570 7.94 -26.29 10.36
N ASN A 571 8.58 -27.33 10.87
CA ASN A 571 9.94 -27.72 10.48
C ASN A 571 9.88 -28.89 9.49
N HIS A 572 10.32 -28.66 8.25
CA HIS A 572 10.33 -29.69 7.19
C HIS A 572 11.63 -30.48 7.14
N GLY A 573 12.54 -30.26 8.11
CA GLY A 573 13.86 -30.87 8.15
C GLY A 573 14.78 -30.40 7.03
N SER A 574 15.94 -31.05 6.94
CA SER A 574 16.89 -30.85 5.83
C SER A 574 16.51 -31.72 4.63
N TYR A 575 16.78 -31.24 3.42
CA TYR A 575 16.43 -31.93 2.17
C TYR A 575 14.98 -32.42 2.06
N PRO A 576 13.95 -31.60 2.39
CA PRO A 576 12.57 -32.03 2.23
C PRO A 576 12.33 -32.48 0.78
N GLN A 577 11.61 -33.60 0.65
CA GLN A 577 11.16 -34.18 -0.61
C GLN A 577 9.64 -34.29 -0.55
N SER A 578 8.95 -33.49 -1.36
CA SER A 578 7.49 -33.45 -1.40
C SER A 578 6.82 -33.24 -0.03
N ALA A 579 7.46 -32.48 0.88
CA ALA A 579 6.86 -32.16 2.17
C ALA A 579 5.62 -31.27 2.00
N SER A 580 4.76 -31.22 3.03
CA SER A 580 3.51 -30.48 2.99
C SER A 580 3.16 -29.87 4.35
N TYR A 581 2.22 -28.91 4.35
CA TYR A 581 1.59 -28.39 5.55
C TYR A 581 0.11 -28.07 5.28
N CYS A 582 -0.66 -28.00 6.36
CA CYS A 582 -2.05 -27.57 6.35
C CYS A 582 -2.38 -26.92 7.69
N TYR A 583 -2.95 -25.72 7.66
CA TYR A 583 -3.46 -25.05 8.86
C TYR A 583 -4.60 -24.08 8.52
N ILE A 584 -5.45 -23.81 9.50
CA ILE A 584 -6.56 -22.85 9.43
C ILE A 584 -6.24 -21.73 10.41
N VAL A 585 -6.33 -20.49 9.96
CA VAL A 585 -6.18 -19.31 10.81
C VAL A 585 -7.55 -18.75 11.13
N VAL A 586 -7.80 -18.51 12.41
CA VAL A 586 -9.08 -18.04 12.94
C VAL A 586 -8.83 -16.73 13.70
N PRO A 587 -9.01 -15.57 13.05
CA PRO A 587 -8.90 -14.28 13.69
C PRO A 587 -9.99 -14.04 14.74
N ASN A 588 -9.73 -13.14 15.69
CA ASN A 588 -10.70 -12.64 16.68
C ASN A 588 -11.52 -13.72 17.43
N VAL A 589 -10.86 -14.80 17.87
CA VAL A 589 -11.49 -15.95 18.54
C VAL A 589 -11.00 -16.10 19.98
N THR A 590 -11.90 -16.54 20.87
CA THR A 590 -11.53 -16.91 22.25
C THR A 590 -11.03 -18.35 22.32
N VAL A 591 -10.24 -18.70 23.35
CA VAL A 591 -9.80 -20.09 23.58
C VAL A 591 -10.99 -21.07 23.66
N SER A 592 -12.06 -20.69 24.36
CA SER A 592 -13.25 -21.54 24.54
C SER A 592 -13.97 -21.78 23.20
N GLU A 593 -14.15 -20.72 22.42
CA GLU A 593 -14.77 -20.81 21.09
C GLU A 593 -13.90 -21.59 20.12
N LEU A 594 -12.60 -21.34 20.10
CA LEU A 594 -11.64 -22.06 19.26
C LEU A 594 -11.69 -23.56 19.55
N ASN A 595 -11.64 -23.93 20.83
CA ASN A 595 -11.71 -25.34 21.23
C ASN A 595 -13.02 -25.99 20.78
N LYS A 596 -14.16 -25.33 20.99
CA LYS A 596 -15.48 -25.83 20.58
C LYS A 596 -15.57 -26.04 19.06
N THR A 597 -15.07 -25.08 18.30
CA THR A 597 -15.23 -25.05 16.84
C THR A 597 -14.14 -25.82 16.09
N SER A 598 -13.00 -26.12 16.73
CA SER A 598 -11.92 -26.92 16.14
C SER A 598 -12.27 -28.39 15.89
N ASN A 599 -13.27 -28.94 16.57
CA ASN A 599 -13.68 -30.35 16.41
C ASN A 599 -14.27 -30.62 15.03
N SER A 600 -14.98 -29.65 14.45
CA SER A 600 -15.48 -29.72 13.07
C SER A 600 -14.58 -28.98 12.09
N ASN A 601 -13.38 -28.57 12.51
CA ASN A 601 -12.49 -27.69 11.74
C ASN A 601 -13.23 -26.43 11.22
N ARG A 602 -14.16 -25.88 12.00
CA ARG A 602 -15.08 -24.79 11.61
C ARG A 602 -15.83 -25.05 10.28
N ASN A 603 -16.19 -26.29 9.99
CA ASN A 603 -16.90 -26.70 8.76
C ASN A 603 -16.03 -26.64 7.49
N ILE A 604 -14.71 -26.65 7.64
CA ILE A 604 -13.74 -26.75 6.56
C ILE A 604 -13.45 -28.22 6.24
N GLU A 605 -13.57 -28.57 4.96
CA GLU A 605 -13.15 -29.85 4.40
C GLU A 605 -12.00 -29.63 3.40
N ILE A 606 -10.90 -30.35 3.59
CA ILE A 606 -9.77 -30.36 2.64
C ILE A 606 -10.06 -31.45 1.60
N LEU A 607 -10.50 -31.05 0.41
CA LEU A 607 -10.88 -31.97 -0.66
C LEU A 607 -9.65 -32.50 -1.43
N ALA A 608 -8.62 -31.66 -1.56
CA ALA A 608 -7.35 -32.04 -2.16
C ALA A 608 -6.20 -31.21 -1.57
N ASN A 609 -5.08 -31.88 -1.30
CA ASN A 609 -3.83 -31.24 -0.89
C ASN A 609 -2.66 -31.96 -1.58
N THR A 610 -2.60 -31.87 -2.91
CA THR A 610 -1.56 -32.50 -3.75
C THR A 610 -0.75 -31.46 -4.52
N SER A 611 0.37 -31.86 -5.12
CA SER A 611 1.20 -30.98 -5.96
C SER A 611 0.50 -30.50 -7.24
N GLU A 612 -0.64 -31.10 -7.59
CA GLU A 612 -1.40 -30.80 -8.80
C GLU A 612 -2.66 -29.99 -8.48
N ILE A 613 -3.30 -30.24 -7.33
CA ILE A 613 -4.56 -29.61 -6.94
C ILE A 613 -4.57 -29.33 -5.43
N HIS A 614 -4.91 -28.08 -5.09
CA HIS A 614 -5.36 -27.71 -3.76
C HIS A 614 -6.85 -27.37 -3.82
N ALA A 615 -7.67 -27.98 -2.96
CA ALA A 615 -9.11 -27.76 -2.95
C ALA A 615 -9.66 -27.77 -1.52
N VAL A 616 -10.47 -26.75 -1.20
CA VAL A 616 -11.09 -26.59 0.11
C VAL A 616 -12.57 -26.28 -0.06
N ARG A 617 -13.41 -26.85 0.81
CA ARG A 617 -14.82 -26.53 0.89
C ARG A 617 -15.19 -26.05 2.29
N HIS A 618 -15.98 -24.99 2.35
CA HIS A 618 -16.66 -24.56 3.55
C HIS A 618 -18.13 -25.01 3.46
N THR A 619 -18.50 -26.04 4.24
CA THR A 619 -19.79 -26.71 4.05
C THR A 619 -20.99 -25.84 4.46
N LYS A 620 -20.86 -25.06 5.55
CA LYS A 620 -21.91 -24.11 5.98
C LYS A 620 -22.16 -22.97 4.98
N LEU A 621 -21.12 -22.42 4.36
CA LEU A 621 -21.25 -21.37 3.35
C LEU A 621 -21.63 -21.91 1.97
N GLY A 622 -21.48 -23.22 1.75
CA GLY A 622 -21.66 -23.81 0.43
C GLY A 622 -20.61 -23.36 -0.58
N ILE A 623 -19.42 -22.93 -0.13
CA ILE A 623 -18.36 -22.41 -1.00
C ILE A 623 -17.26 -23.47 -1.16
N CYS A 624 -16.87 -23.73 -2.40
CA CYS A 624 -15.69 -24.51 -2.73
C CYS A 624 -14.69 -23.65 -3.51
N GLN A 625 -13.42 -23.69 -3.13
CA GLN A 625 -12.35 -22.95 -3.77
C GLN A 625 -11.22 -23.91 -4.15
N ILE A 626 -10.70 -23.79 -5.37
CA ILE A 626 -9.80 -24.77 -5.98
C ILE A 626 -8.69 -24.07 -6.78
N ALA A 627 -7.45 -24.50 -6.56
CA ALA A 627 -6.29 -24.16 -7.37
C ALA A 627 -5.83 -25.39 -8.15
N PHE A 628 -5.93 -25.32 -9.49
CA PHE A 628 -5.47 -26.34 -10.42
C PHE A 628 -4.07 -25.97 -10.92
N PHE A 629 -3.02 -26.50 -10.28
CA PHE A 629 -1.64 -26.38 -10.78
C PHE A 629 -1.41 -27.26 -12.00
N LYS A 630 -2.28 -28.24 -12.25
CA LYS A 630 -2.45 -28.96 -13.51
C LYS A 630 -3.94 -29.20 -13.77
N ALA A 631 -4.27 -29.55 -15.02
CA ALA A 631 -5.61 -30.04 -15.36
C ALA A 631 -5.98 -31.23 -14.47
N GLY A 632 -7.25 -31.35 -14.10
CA GLY A 632 -7.71 -32.42 -13.22
C GLY A 632 -9.17 -32.29 -12.80
N GLU A 633 -9.59 -33.17 -11.90
CA GLU A 633 -10.96 -33.30 -11.39
C GLU A 633 -10.95 -33.33 -9.85
N VAL A 634 -11.95 -32.70 -9.24
CA VAL A 634 -12.20 -32.72 -7.79
C VAL A 634 -13.66 -33.05 -7.54
N GLU A 635 -13.92 -33.95 -6.61
CA GLU A 635 -15.26 -34.17 -6.06
C GLU A 635 -15.53 -33.13 -4.96
N ILE A 636 -16.51 -32.25 -5.18
CA ILE A 636 -16.81 -31.12 -4.30
C ILE A 636 -17.98 -31.38 -3.35
N SER A 637 -18.81 -32.38 -3.65
CA SER A 637 -19.82 -32.95 -2.75
C SER A 637 -20.24 -34.32 -3.28
N HIS A 638 -21.07 -35.05 -2.53
CA HIS A 638 -21.66 -36.31 -2.99
C HIS A 638 -22.24 -36.15 -4.41
N ASP A 639 -21.75 -36.95 -5.37
CA ASP A 639 -22.09 -36.96 -6.80
C ASP A 639 -21.79 -35.66 -7.60
N THR A 640 -21.11 -34.69 -7.01
CA THR A 640 -20.79 -33.42 -7.68
C THR A 640 -19.30 -33.29 -7.88
N LYS A 641 -18.90 -33.27 -9.15
CA LYS A 641 -17.52 -33.15 -9.60
C LYS A 641 -17.31 -31.89 -10.40
N VAL A 642 -16.10 -31.38 -10.34
CA VAL A 642 -15.63 -30.23 -11.09
C VAL A 642 -14.29 -30.61 -11.71
N SER A 643 -14.18 -30.44 -13.03
CA SER A 643 -12.91 -30.67 -13.73
C SER A 643 -12.55 -29.47 -14.60
N VAL A 644 -11.26 -29.19 -14.68
CA VAL A 644 -10.69 -28.17 -15.58
C VAL A 644 -9.64 -28.86 -16.44
N ASP A 645 -9.62 -28.54 -17.74
CA ASP A 645 -8.70 -29.15 -18.71
C ASP A 645 -7.37 -28.38 -18.88
N SER A 646 -7.14 -27.39 -18.01
CA SER A 646 -5.97 -26.53 -17.98
C SER A 646 -5.56 -26.22 -16.54
N GLN A 647 -4.43 -25.53 -16.38
CA GLN A 647 -4.13 -24.81 -15.15
C GLN A 647 -5.16 -23.68 -14.97
N GLY A 648 -5.52 -23.35 -13.73
CA GLY A 648 -6.49 -22.30 -13.45
C GLY A 648 -6.92 -22.27 -11.99
N MET A 649 -7.78 -21.31 -11.64
CA MET A 649 -8.43 -21.28 -10.33
C MET A 649 -9.94 -21.20 -10.50
N VAL A 650 -10.65 -21.88 -9.60
CA VAL A 650 -12.10 -22.00 -9.62
C VAL A 650 -12.65 -21.75 -8.21
N MET A 651 -13.69 -20.96 -8.10
CA MET A 651 -14.50 -20.82 -6.90
C MET A 651 -15.97 -21.05 -7.25
N ILE A 652 -16.66 -21.82 -6.43
CA ILE A 652 -18.01 -22.29 -6.65
C ILE A 652 -18.85 -21.95 -5.43
N LYS A 653 -20.03 -21.37 -5.66
CA LYS A 653 -21.08 -21.26 -4.64
C LYS A 653 -22.20 -22.23 -4.94
N MET A 654 -22.58 -22.98 -3.92
CA MET A 654 -23.60 -24.01 -3.98
C MET A 654 -24.89 -23.52 -3.34
N LYS A 655 -26.02 -23.87 -3.94
CA LYS A 655 -27.37 -23.74 -3.36
C LYS A 655 -27.97 -25.12 -3.21
N GLY A 656 -27.90 -25.65 -1.99
CA GLY A 656 -28.13 -27.08 -1.76
C GLY A 656 -27.07 -27.91 -2.51
N ASN A 657 -27.52 -28.82 -3.37
CA ASN A 657 -26.64 -29.70 -4.17
C ASN A 657 -26.43 -29.21 -5.61
N ARG A 658 -26.77 -27.96 -5.92
CA ARG A 658 -26.56 -27.37 -7.25
C ARG A 658 -25.56 -26.22 -7.16
N ILE A 659 -24.79 -26.04 -8.23
CA ILE A 659 -23.92 -24.87 -8.40
C ILE A 659 -24.81 -23.70 -8.82
N GLU A 660 -24.71 -22.58 -8.12
CA GLU A 660 -25.40 -21.33 -8.45
C GLU A 660 -24.45 -20.35 -9.14
N GLU A 661 -23.21 -20.27 -8.66
CA GLU A 661 -22.20 -19.33 -9.17
C GLU A 661 -20.86 -20.04 -9.41
N LEU A 662 -20.24 -19.73 -10.54
CA LEU A 662 -18.91 -20.18 -10.95
C LEU A 662 -18.01 -18.97 -11.20
N SER A 663 -17.00 -18.80 -10.36
CA SER A 663 -15.93 -17.81 -10.53
C SER A 663 -14.65 -18.50 -11.01
N VAL A 664 -14.00 -17.95 -12.03
CA VAL A 664 -12.78 -18.51 -12.63
C VAL A 664 -11.71 -17.45 -12.85
N SER A 665 -10.44 -17.86 -12.83
CA SER A 665 -9.32 -17.01 -13.26
C SER A 665 -8.16 -17.84 -13.82
N ASP A 666 -7.30 -17.17 -14.59
CA ASP A 666 -6.04 -17.72 -15.08
C ASP A 666 -4.84 -17.00 -14.45
N PRO A 667 -4.19 -17.61 -13.44
CA PRO A 667 -2.96 -17.09 -12.84
C PRO A 667 -1.79 -16.91 -13.83
N LEU A 668 -1.76 -17.66 -14.94
CA LEU A 668 -0.70 -17.57 -15.95
C LEU A 668 -0.86 -16.34 -16.87
N ARG A 669 -2.09 -15.83 -17.00
CA ARG A 669 -2.47 -14.72 -17.91
C ARG A 669 -2.24 -15.03 -19.39
N LYS A 670 -2.46 -16.28 -19.78
CA LYS A 670 -2.23 -16.81 -21.14
C LYS A 670 -3.52 -17.25 -21.82
N LEU A 671 -4.53 -17.67 -21.06
CA LEU A 671 -5.79 -18.19 -21.59
C LEU A 671 -6.72 -17.05 -22.00
N GLY A 672 -7.30 -17.15 -23.19
CA GLY A 672 -8.44 -16.32 -23.59
C GLY A 672 -9.79 -16.89 -23.15
N LYS A 673 -9.81 -18.17 -22.75
CA LYS A 673 -11.00 -18.92 -22.34
C LYS A 673 -10.58 -20.07 -21.44
N ILE A 674 -11.40 -20.36 -20.43
CA ILE A 674 -11.27 -21.53 -19.56
C ILE A 674 -12.50 -22.43 -19.71
N ARG A 675 -12.29 -23.74 -19.68
CA ARG A 675 -13.33 -24.76 -19.79
C ARG A 675 -13.44 -25.51 -18.48
N VAL A 676 -14.63 -25.48 -17.90
CA VAL A 676 -14.93 -26.15 -16.63
C VAL A 676 -16.09 -27.11 -16.87
N THR A 677 -15.87 -28.39 -16.63
CA THR A 677 -16.95 -29.38 -16.63
C THR A 677 -17.44 -29.56 -15.21
N VAL A 678 -18.76 -29.48 -15.01
CA VAL A 678 -19.41 -29.64 -13.71
C VAL A 678 -20.50 -30.70 -13.76
N SER A 679 -20.72 -31.44 -12.68
CA SER A 679 -21.89 -32.32 -12.53
C SER A 679 -23.19 -31.52 -12.57
N GLY A 680 -24.23 -32.10 -13.17
CA GLY A 680 -25.54 -31.51 -13.36
C GLY A 680 -25.75 -30.94 -14.77
N VAL A 681 -27.02 -30.76 -15.13
CA VAL A 681 -27.45 -30.18 -16.40
C VAL A 681 -27.80 -28.69 -16.19
N TYR A 682 -27.04 -27.81 -16.85
CA TYR A 682 -27.24 -26.35 -16.83
C TYR A 682 -27.35 -25.83 -18.26
N ASN A 683 -28.31 -24.94 -18.50
CA ASN A 683 -28.56 -24.33 -19.82
C ASN A 683 -28.54 -22.80 -19.68
N SER A 684 -27.32 -22.29 -19.55
CA SER A 684 -27.05 -20.90 -19.18
C SER A 684 -26.09 -20.29 -20.19
N LYS A 685 -26.33 -19.02 -20.52
CA LYS A 685 -25.50 -18.24 -21.44
C LYS A 685 -25.54 -16.78 -21.05
N GLY A 686 -24.45 -16.08 -21.28
CA GLY A 686 -24.35 -14.65 -21.00
C GLY A 686 -23.26 -14.01 -21.85
N SER A 687 -22.97 -12.73 -21.58
CA SER A 687 -21.85 -12.05 -22.22
C SER A 687 -20.54 -12.74 -21.83
N GLY A 688 -19.84 -13.32 -22.80
CA GLY A 688 -18.56 -13.99 -22.57
C GLY A 688 -18.63 -15.36 -21.92
N PHE A 689 -19.81 -16.01 -21.83
CA PHE A 689 -19.88 -17.41 -21.42
C PHE A 689 -21.08 -18.16 -22.01
N PHE A 690 -20.95 -19.48 -22.13
CA PHE A 690 -22.05 -20.38 -22.46
C PHE A 690 -21.83 -21.77 -21.88
N THR A 691 -22.91 -22.51 -21.66
CA THR A 691 -22.87 -23.91 -21.24
C THR A 691 -23.23 -24.88 -22.38
N THR A 692 -22.66 -26.07 -22.35
CA THR A 692 -22.99 -27.20 -23.24
C THR A 692 -23.33 -28.41 -22.37
N PRO A 693 -24.62 -28.68 -22.11
CA PRO A 693 -25.03 -29.81 -21.29
C PRO A 693 -24.94 -31.16 -22.02
N ASP A 694 -24.41 -32.18 -21.36
CA ASP A 694 -24.49 -33.59 -21.76
C ASP A 694 -25.43 -34.33 -20.79
N LYS A 695 -26.70 -34.45 -21.19
CA LYS A 695 -27.74 -35.11 -20.40
C LYS A 695 -27.45 -36.60 -20.16
N SER A 696 -26.70 -37.25 -21.06
CA SER A 696 -26.39 -38.69 -20.93
C SER A 696 -25.39 -38.97 -19.81
N LYS A 697 -24.50 -38.02 -19.55
CA LYS A 697 -23.49 -38.08 -18.48
C LYS A 697 -23.85 -37.27 -17.24
N ASN A 698 -25.02 -36.63 -17.24
CA ASN A 698 -25.45 -35.69 -16.20
C ASN A 698 -24.35 -34.65 -15.85
N ASN A 699 -23.73 -34.06 -16.87
CA ASN A 699 -22.73 -33.02 -16.68
C ASN A 699 -22.91 -31.88 -17.69
N THR A 700 -22.20 -30.78 -17.44
CA THR A 700 -22.25 -29.59 -18.29
C THR A 700 -20.85 -29.00 -18.44
N LEU A 701 -20.45 -28.71 -19.68
CA LEU A 701 -19.24 -27.96 -19.97
C LEU A 701 -19.57 -26.46 -20.00
N ALA A 702 -19.05 -25.70 -19.05
CA ALA A 702 -19.06 -24.24 -19.06
C ALA A 702 -17.79 -23.71 -19.76
N SER A 703 -17.99 -22.86 -20.77
CA SER A 703 -16.91 -22.14 -21.47
C SER A 703 -16.98 -20.67 -21.09
N VAL A 704 -15.96 -20.16 -20.40
CA VAL A 704 -15.92 -18.79 -19.89
C VAL A 704 -14.76 -18.03 -20.52
N ASP A 705 -15.05 -16.91 -21.18
CA ASP A 705 -14.05 -16.00 -21.73
C ASP A 705 -13.30 -15.31 -20.58
N LEU A 706 -11.97 -15.29 -20.66
CA LEU A 706 -11.12 -14.69 -19.65
C LEU A 706 -10.63 -13.29 -20.09
N PRO A 707 -10.42 -12.36 -19.14
CA PRO A 707 -9.93 -11.03 -19.46
C PRO A 707 -8.53 -11.08 -20.08
N ARG A 708 -8.26 -10.18 -21.04
CA ARG A 708 -7.00 -10.10 -21.78
C ARG A 708 -6.33 -8.72 -21.61
N GLY A 709 -5.09 -8.61 -22.06
CA GLY A 709 -4.33 -7.36 -22.01
C GLY A 709 -4.11 -6.88 -20.58
N VAL A 710 -4.42 -5.60 -20.31
CA VAL A 710 -4.21 -4.98 -18.98
C VAL A 710 -5.05 -5.60 -17.86
N TYR A 711 -6.13 -6.31 -18.21
CA TYR A 711 -7.02 -7.00 -17.26
C TYR A 711 -6.69 -8.49 -17.08
N ALA A 712 -5.71 -9.03 -17.81
CA ALA A 712 -5.36 -10.44 -17.70
C ALA A 712 -4.97 -10.81 -16.26
N GLY A 713 -5.56 -11.90 -15.75
CA GLY A 713 -5.43 -12.36 -14.37
C GLY A 713 -6.61 -11.95 -13.45
N LYS A 714 -7.50 -11.07 -13.90
CA LYS A 714 -8.75 -10.76 -13.19
C LYS A 714 -9.73 -11.94 -13.28
N SER A 715 -10.50 -12.16 -12.22
CA SER A 715 -11.55 -13.18 -12.15
C SER A 715 -12.79 -12.81 -12.98
N VAL A 716 -13.51 -13.83 -13.44
CA VAL A 716 -14.82 -13.72 -14.09
C VAL A 716 -15.79 -14.62 -13.36
N THR A 717 -16.97 -14.09 -13.06
CA THR A 717 -18.04 -14.78 -12.35
C THR A 717 -19.24 -14.94 -13.27
N VAL A 718 -19.80 -16.15 -13.31
CA VAL A 718 -20.98 -16.49 -14.11
C VAL A 718 -21.97 -17.28 -13.26
N GLU A 719 -23.25 -17.13 -13.57
CA GLU A 719 -24.33 -17.91 -12.95
C GLU A 719 -24.63 -19.14 -13.81
N LEU A 720 -24.88 -20.29 -13.15
CA LEU A 720 -25.15 -21.57 -13.82
C LEU A 720 -26.60 -22.03 -13.74
#